data_AF-A0A928EY15-F1
#
_entry.id   AF-A0A928EY15-F1
#
_cell.length_a   1.000
_cell.length_b   1.000
_cell.length_c   1.000
_cell.angle_alpha   90.00
_cell.angle_beta   90.00
_cell.angle_gamma   90.00
#
_symmetry.space_group_name_H-M   'P 1'
#
loop_
_entity.id
_entity.type
_entity.pdbx_description
1 polymer ?
#
loop_
_entity_poly.entity_id
_entity_poly.type
_entity_poly.pdbx_seq_one_letter_code
_entity_poly.pdbx_strand_id
1 'polypeptide(L)'
;MKTTKLLSLLLAVLLIICAIPFTVSAAAEVITVNGERVALVNSFGKMNYEGKAHQTFKTFDEAFAALGKEGGKIIFTGKISLPNFKDIEGRAPITIQGIGTKATGNLLDFSGTAEAPVSEVVLTGDITLNFLTIRLAPGAYLYTNGFALETGDGFDTYSTEKYVAGSDNIITYPDPPSVAVGEISSSAAIGLTAGTYETLAAGSVNGKIVNGNTSVSLAGGTVGTVVGANVGNGTMNGNAKLVIGEGNITKLVAGSSGGTVNGNVFVEIGGGVISEAVIGAETGATINGNVVVALNGGSFSGTIGAGAGTVTGKKVVITGSDATANLADGAANVVIKLDGGFCEPKFEGTNITGYLFTDKYGIPATSIKLNGADVASESGIYQIPDGTSSVTVTSKVDVKVNKNANYVAGYEDGTFLPQNNMTRAEAITLLSRLVTDENNIKGKVSADYEDVAAGAWYESYIGFLQKLGYLDTIEVNYGMGIAPTQNITRGEFAELLYNISALGEAPSSMKVKSFSDVKSTHKYIKAINFAVANGIVTGYEDGTFKPENNITRAEVVTMVNRFLGRVPTGVAGAVSFSDTTSHWANGQILAACNPEGVAWTAAATDAKYVVTGTSAKDYIPALYEQSATLAAPAIRDGVAQIAEQMKKDILNTPNTEEIYGDRMTGQKYYISEKNGNDENDGKTPATAWKTPAAIAAKLRFPKAGTTILFERGGVYRGQVTSFHGAIYGSYGEGPKPLLLQSAKNYADPALWVETEWPNVWKCTEQLVNVGIIGFDHDLQDYSDATYDELYGLIMNKDTRGFDGPHELCGDLQFYSELNGSTGKAGDLFVYSTKGNPGSRFKSIELGEKIDIFDGSPKNIVIDNLSLKFTGGHGIGFGTTSDVTVTNCIFSWLGGSVLKINENKTATNYGNAVEIYGGCDGYFVENNWMYQIYDTAVTHQRSANTGDCIQRNVRYTANLMEYVYWGIEFYNAPPTADQLGGKKDSYKRITEDVISSYNLLRLGGYGWGSITRYRGCSLYCGSTLSDNKDCSAIYNIYDRGYGNLLSLPANATEIQDKNIYIQHLGQPWGRLRGTSFTCDYTSASVINDKWGDENAVVIVIDPEREPIVRNIPEGLAPANLNA
;
A
#
# COMPACT_ATOMS: atom_id res chain seq x y z
N MET A 1 -8.55 93.94 5.75
CA MET A 1 -7.70 94.46 4.65
C MET A 1 -6.25 94.14 4.95
N LYS A 2 -5.60 93.42 4.03
CA LYS A 2 -4.15 93.30 3.75
C LYS A 2 -3.17 93.75 4.84
N THR A 3 -2.51 92.78 5.49
CA THR A 3 -1.07 92.82 5.86
C THR A 3 -0.52 91.51 6.43
N THR A 4 -1.26 90.39 6.37
CA THR A 4 -0.80 89.06 6.83
C THR A 4 -0.22 88.15 5.74
N LYS A 5 0.06 88.67 4.54
CA LYS A 5 0.52 87.87 3.37
C LYS A 5 2.00 88.02 2.98
N LEU A 6 2.85 88.71 3.76
CA LEU A 6 4.28 88.85 3.40
C LEU A 6 5.27 88.21 4.39
N LEU A 7 4.87 87.91 5.64
CA LEU A 7 5.77 87.30 6.64
C LEU A 7 5.74 85.77 6.65
N SER A 8 4.66 85.16 6.14
CA SER A 8 4.51 83.70 6.01
C SER A 8 5.16 83.11 4.74
N LEU A 9 5.56 83.95 3.77
CA LEU A 9 6.23 83.50 2.55
C LEU A 9 7.76 83.44 2.68
N LEU A 10 8.35 84.21 3.60
CA LEU A 10 9.82 84.22 3.78
C LEU A 10 10.33 83.15 4.76
N LEU A 11 9.52 82.69 5.71
CA LEU A 11 9.90 81.55 6.57
C LEU A 11 9.75 80.19 5.85
N ALA A 12 9.00 80.16 4.75
CA ALA A 12 8.84 78.98 3.90
C ALA A 12 10.07 78.69 3.01
N VAL A 13 11.00 79.64 2.85
CA VAL A 13 12.17 79.48 1.96
C VAL A 13 13.43 79.07 2.73
N LEU A 14 13.50 79.27 4.05
CA LEU A 14 14.66 78.85 4.85
C LEU A 14 14.58 77.39 5.36
N LEU A 15 13.44 76.72 5.19
CA LEU A 15 13.29 75.27 5.41
C LEU A 15 13.65 74.44 4.16
N ILE A 16 14.18 75.08 3.10
CA ILE A 16 14.47 74.44 1.80
C ILE A 16 15.94 73.98 1.66
N ILE A 17 16.85 74.18 2.63
CA ILE A 17 18.28 73.82 2.47
C ILE A 17 18.90 73.10 3.69
N CYS A 18 18.19 72.15 4.31
CA CYS A 18 18.83 71.12 5.13
C CYS A 18 18.04 69.80 5.04
N ALA A 19 18.74 68.73 4.68
CA ALA A 19 18.25 67.39 4.36
C ALA A 19 17.55 67.25 2.99
N ILE A 20 18.33 67.39 1.91
CA ILE A 20 18.12 66.54 0.75
C ILE A 20 19.04 65.33 0.93
N PRO A 21 18.61 64.22 1.53
CA PRO A 21 19.09 62.94 1.06
C PRO A 21 18.51 62.81 -0.35
N PHE A 22 19.35 63.02 -1.37
CA PHE A 22 19.09 62.41 -2.67
C PHE A 22 19.31 60.90 -2.46
N THR A 23 18.38 60.25 -1.78
CA THR A 23 18.05 58.89 -2.19
C THR A 23 17.32 59.09 -3.50
N VAL A 24 18.08 59.13 -4.60
CA VAL A 24 17.55 58.69 -5.89
C VAL A 24 17.04 57.29 -5.59
N SER A 25 15.73 57.16 -5.38
CA SER A 25 15.11 55.85 -5.42
C SER A 25 15.50 55.31 -6.78
N ALA A 26 16.42 54.34 -6.82
CA ALA A 26 16.72 53.64 -8.06
C ALA A 26 15.37 53.26 -8.68
N ALA A 27 15.15 53.68 -9.92
CA ALA A 27 13.92 53.33 -10.61
C ALA A 27 13.83 51.80 -10.66
N ALA A 28 12.62 51.26 -10.61
CA ALA A 28 12.44 49.85 -10.88
C ALA A 28 12.95 49.56 -12.29
N GLU A 29 13.82 48.56 -12.42
CA GLU A 29 14.47 48.18 -13.67
C GLU A 29 14.42 46.66 -13.82
N VAL A 30 14.41 46.19 -15.08
CA VAL A 30 14.53 44.76 -15.39
C VAL A 30 15.96 44.32 -15.07
N ILE A 31 16.09 43.30 -14.24
CA ILE A 31 17.39 42.72 -13.86
C ILE A 31 17.68 41.48 -14.70
N THR A 32 18.94 41.05 -14.76
CA THR A 32 19.32 39.78 -15.38
C THR A 32 19.70 38.76 -14.32
N VAL A 33 19.06 37.59 -14.34
CA VAL A 33 19.32 36.49 -13.40
C VAL A 33 19.52 35.22 -14.22
N ASN A 34 20.67 34.57 -14.06
CA ASN A 34 21.07 33.38 -14.83
C ASN A 34 20.92 33.52 -16.37
N GLY A 35 21.10 34.73 -16.89
CA GLY A 35 20.97 35.04 -18.33
C GLY A 35 19.56 35.38 -18.79
N GLU A 36 18.55 35.30 -17.92
CA GLU A 36 17.17 35.66 -18.22
C GLU A 36 16.83 37.07 -17.75
N ARG A 37 15.98 37.76 -18.51
CA ARG A 37 15.43 39.08 -18.15
C ARG A 37 14.33 38.89 -17.11
N VAL A 38 14.47 39.51 -15.94
CA VAL A 38 13.55 39.36 -14.81
C VAL A 38 13.03 40.72 -14.34
N ALA A 39 11.71 40.89 -14.32
CA ALA A 39 11.04 42.03 -13.71
C ALA A 39 10.43 41.63 -12.36
N LEU A 40 10.78 42.35 -11.30
CA LEU A 40 10.26 42.08 -9.95
C LEU A 40 9.08 42.99 -9.63
N VAL A 41 7.98 42.43 -9.11
CA VAL A 41 6.75 43.18 -8.80
C VAL A 41 6.33 43.01 -7.34
N ASN A 42 6.10 44.12 -6.64
CA ASN A 42 5.56 44.13 -5.27
C ASN A 42 4.76 45.42 -5.04
N SER A 43 3.57 45.31 -4.46
CA SER A 43 2.71 46.44 -4.12
C SER A 43 3.37 47.46 -3.17
N PHE A 44 4.36 47.03 -2.38
CA PHE A 44 5.13 47.89 -1.48
C PHE A 44 6.37 48.54 -2.15
N GLY A 45 6.63 48.26 -3.43
CA GLY A 45 7.70 48.88 -4.23
C GLY A 45 9.12 48.37 -3.94
N LYS A 46 9.28 47.38 -3.04
CA LYS A 46 10.56 46.76 -2.69
C LYS A 46 10.39 45.27 -2.40
N MET A 47 11.37 44.45 -2.76
CA MET A 47 11.36 43.00 -2.51
C MET A 47 12.78 42.49 -2.29
N ASN A 48 12.94 41.53 -1.37
CA ASN A 48 14.18 40.74 -1.27
C ASN A 48 14.10 39.55 -2.22
N TYR A 49 15.03 39.45 -3.17
CA TYR A 49 15.14 38.36 -4.12
C TYR A 49 16.61 37.95 -4.25
N GLU A 50 16.90 36.65 -4.24
CA GLU A 50 18.26 36.07 -4.21
C GLU A 50 19.20 36.72 -3.16
N GLY A 51 18.65 37.02 -1.98
CA GLY A 51 19.41 37.59 -0.86
C GLY A 51 19.74 39.09 -0.97
N LYS A 52 19.18 39.81 -1.95
CA LYS A 52 19.37 41.26 -2.13
C LYS A 52 18.04 42.02 -2.18
N ALA A 53 18.03 43.25 -1.68
CA ALA A 53 16.88 44.14 -1.75
C ALA A 53 16.84 44.85 -3.11
N HIS A 54 15.75 44.67 -3.85
CA HIS A 54 15.50 45.28 -5.15
C HIS A 54 14.34 46.27 -5.09
N GLN A 55 14.44 47.33 -5.90
CA GLN A 55 13.30 48.21 -6.20
C GLN A 55 12.42 47.50 -7.23
N THR A 56 11.13 47.41 -6.95
CA THR A 56 10.20 46.62 -7.77
C THR A 56 9.25 47.53 -8.53
N PHE A 57 8.75 47.03 -9.67
CA PHE A 57 7.57 47.60 -10.28
C PHE A 57 6.39 47.46 -9.31
N LYS A 58 5.48 48.43 -9.34
CA LYS A 58 4.30 48.42 -8.46
C LYS A 58 3.14 47.69 -9.11
N THR A 59 3.11 47.67 -10.44
CA THR A 59 2.09 46.97 -11.22
C THR A 59 2.73 46.06 -12.26
N PHE A 60 1.94 45.10 -12.74
CA PHE A 60 2.35 44.24 -13.84
C PHE A 60 2.47 45.00 -15.16
N ASP A 61 1.61 45.97 -15.43
CA ASP A 61 1.68 46.78 -16.65
C ASP A 61 3.02 47.52 -16.77
N GLU A 62 3.56 48.02 -15.65
CA GLU A 62 4.89 48.65 -15.59
C GLU A 62 6.00 47.63 -15.90
N ALA A 63 5.91 46.42 -15.35
CA ALA A 63 6.87 45.35 -15.57
C ALA A 63 6.86 44.84 -17.03
N PHE A 64 5.67 44.65 -17.62
CA PHE A 64 5.51 44.26 -19.01
C PHE A 64 6.03 45.33 -19.97
N ALA A 65 5.74 46.61 -19.70
CA ALA A 65 6.28 47.71 -20.48
C ALA A 65 7.81 47.76 -20.43
N ALA A 66 8.41 47.43 -19.29
CA ALA A 66 9.87 47.40 -19.12
C ALA A 66 10.54 46.16 -19.75
N LEU A 67 9.87 45.00 -19.78
CA LEU A 67 10.35 43.81 -20.49
C LEU A 67 10.29 43.97 -22.02
N GLY A 68 9.29 44.70 -22.52
CA GLY A 68 9.14 44.97 -23.96
C GLY A 68 8.89 43.69 -24.78
N LYS A 69 9.16 43.75 -26.09
CA LYS A 69 8.88 42.64 -27.02
C LYS A 69 9.77 41.41 -26.84
N GLU A 70 10.88 41.55 -26.10
CA GLU A 70 11.88 40.49 -25.92
C GLU A 70 11.47 39.40 -24.91
N GLY A 71 10.42 39.60 -24.12
CA GLY A 71 9.94 38.61 -23.15
C GLY A 71 10.85 38.47 -21.92
N GLY A 72 10.62 37.45 -21.10
CA GLY A 72 11.36 37.22 -19.85
C GLY A 72 10.48 36.69 -18.71
N LYS A 73 10.94 36.84 -17.47
CA LYS A 73 10.21 36.41 -16.27
C LYS A 73 9.70 37.59 -15.47
N ILE A 74 8.47 37.48 -14.98
CA ILE A 74 7.93 38.37 -13.96
C ILE A 74 7.83 37.59 -12.67
N ILE A 75 8.48 38.11 -11.62
CA ILE A 75 8.46 37.48 -10.31
C ILE A 75 7.81 38.42 -9.31
N PHE A 76 6.83 37.92 -8.56
CA PHE A 76 6.08 38.73 -7.60
C PHE A 76 5.91 38.05 -6.25
N THR A 77 5.51 38.83 -5.25
CA THR A 77 5.14 38.30 -3.93
C THR A 77 3.97 39.07 -3.33
N GLY A 78 3.12 38.38 -2.56
CA GLY A 78 1.98 38.97 -1.87
C GLY A 78 0.72 39.10 -2.73
N LYS A 79 -0.25 39.89 -2.25
CA LYS A 79 -1.51 40.16 -2.96
C LYS A 79 -1.40 41.44 -3.79
N ILE A 80 -1.65 41.34 -5.10
CA ILE A 80 -1.64 42.45 -6.05
C ILE A 80 -3.01 42.55 -6.71
N SER A 81 -3.66 43.70 -6.57
CA SER A 81 -4.94 43.97 -7.24
C SER A 81 -4.72 44.65 -8.58
N LEU A 82 -5.32 44.10 -9.64
CA LEU A 82 -5.15 44.51 -11.03
C LEU A 82 -6.52 44.76 -11.71
N PRO A 83 -7.32 45.73 -11.24
CA PRO A 83 -8.68 45.96 -11.72
C PRO A 83 -8.77 46.56 -13.13
N ASN A 84 -7.65 46.84 -13.80
CA ASN A 84 -7.60 47.41 -15.15
C ASN A 84 -6.44 46.81 -15.98
N PHE A 85 -6.11 45.55 -15.73
CA PHE A 85 -4.95 44.90 -16.34
C PHE A 85 -5.04 44.91 -17.87
N LYS A 86 -3.94 45.25 -18.54
CA LYS A 86 -3.86 45.17 -19.99
C LYS A 86 -2.52 44.65 -20.45
N ASP A 87 -2.55 43.47 -21.04
CA ASP A 87 -1.38 42.88 -21.67
C ASP A 87 -1.10 43.49 -23.05
N ILE A 88 0.19 43.58 -23.41
CA ILE A 88 0.70 44.07 -24.70
C ILE A 88 0.92 42.90 -25.68
N GLU A 89 0.28 42.96 -26.85
CA GLU A 89 0.37 41.97 -27.92
C GLU A 89 1.73 41.97 -28.68
N GLY A 90 2.15 40.81 -29.20
CA GLY A 90 3.31 40.69 -30.10
C GLY A 90 4.68 40.62 -29.42
N ARG A 91 4.76 39.95 -28.27
CA ARG A 91 5.98 39.71 -27.47
C ARG A 91 6.47 38.25 -27.58
N ALA A 92 7.73 38.01 -27.22
CA ALA A 92 8.24 36.66 -26.94
C ALA A 92 7.67 36.09 -25.61
N PRO A 93 7.74 34.76 -25.37
CA PRO A 93 7.10 34.12 -24.22
C PRO A 93 7.48 34.71 -22.87
N ILE A 94 6.54 34.75 -21.93
CA ILE A 94 6.76 35.26 -20.57
C ILE A 94 6.34 34.25 -19.51
N THR A 95 7.20 34.06 -18.50
CA THR A 95 6.82 33.32 -17.28
C THR A 95 6.41 34.29 -16.17
N ILE A 96 5.27 34.05 -15.54
CA ILE A 96 4.85 34.76 -14.32
C ILE A 96 4.97 33.79 -13.14
N GLN A 97 5.70 34.21 -12.10
CA GLN A 97 6.02 33.35 -10.96
C GLN A 97 5.83 34.05 -9.60
N GLY A 98 5.17 33.39 -8.66
CA GLY A 98 5.16 33.82 -7.25
C GLY A 98 6.37 33.29 -6.46
N ILE A 99 6.90 34.08 -5.51
CA ILE A 99 7.97 33.63 -4.59
C ILE A 99 7.37 33.03 -3.32
N GLY A 100 7.66 31.76 -3.03
CA GLY A 100 7.34 31.07 -1.76
C GLY A 100 6.73 29.67 -1.93
N THR A 101 6.74 28.85 -0.87
CA THR A 101 6.26 27.45 -0.89
C THR A 101 4.75 27.26 -0.68
N LYS A 102 3.96 28.34 -0.66
CA LYS A 102 2.49 28.28 -0.55
C LYS A 102 1.85 29.18 -1.62
N ALA A 103 1.13 28.60 -2.57
CA ALA A 103 0.42 29.33 -3.63
C ALA A 103 -0.52 30.43 -3.06
N THR A 104 -1.17 30.15 -1.93
CA THR A 104 -2.13 31.05 -1.26
C THR A 104 -1.59 32.42 -0.84
N GLY A 105 -0.26 32.61 -0.77
CA GLY A 105 0.35 33.90 -0.39
C GLY A 105 0.56 34.87 -1.55
N ASN A 106 0.54 34.39 -2.80
CA ASN A 106 0.87 35.16 -4.00
C ASN A 106 -0.38 35.29 -4.89
N LEU A 107 -1.22 36.29 -4.62
CA LEU A 107 -2.54 36.44 -5.23
C LEU A 107 -2.60 37.61 -6.23
N LEU A 108 -2.94 37.33 -7.49
CA LEU A 108 -3.33 38.31 -8.50
C LEU A 108 -4.85 38.46 -8.53
N ASP A 109 -5.35 39.62 -8.15
CA ASP A 109 -6.77 39.89 -7.98
C ASP A 109 -7.29 40.88 -9.04
N PHE A 110 -7.92 40.35 -10.09
CA PHE A 110 -8.55 41.11 -11.18
C PHE A 110 -10.01 41.45 -10.91
N SER A 111 -10.55 41.12 -9.73
CA SER A 111 -12.01 41.18 -9.47
C SER A 111 -12.63 42.59 -9.48
N GLY A 112 -11.85 43.63 -9.72
CA GLY A 112 -12.34 45.01 -9.70
C GLY A 112 -12.67 45.49 -8.29
N THR A 113 -12.99 46.78 -8.16
CA THR A 113 -13.80 47.25 -7.02
C THR A 113 -15.27 47.16 -7.42
N ALA A 114 -16.18 47.07 -6.44
CA ALA A 114 -17.61 46.79 -6.67
C ALA A 114 -18.32 47.75 -7.66
N GLU A 115 -17.73 48.91 -8.00
CA GLU A 115 -18.31 49.91 -8.90
C GLU A 115 -18.01 49.66 -10.40
N ALA A 116 -17.03 48.83 -10.74
CA ALA A 116 -16.69 48.47 -12.12
C ALA A 116 -15.98 47.11 -12.18
N PRO A 117 -16.72 46.00 -12.14
CA PRO A 117 -16.14 44.65 -12.27
C PRO A 117 -15.52 44.48 -13.66
N VAL A 118 -14.30 43.92 -13.70
CA VAL A 118 -13.64 43.56 -14.95
C VAL A 118 -14.33 42.32 -15.49
N SER A 119 -15.06 42.44 -16.60
CA SER A 119 -15.80 41.33 -17.21
C SER A 119 -14.91 40.41 -18.06
N GLU A 120 -13.75 40.89 -18.51
CA GLU A 120 -12.84 40.14 -19.39
C GLU A 120 -11.39 40.52 -19.10
N VAL A 121 -10.52 39.52 -18.96
CA VAL A 121 -9.08 39.65 -18.83
C VAL A 121 -8.44 38.97 -20.03
N VAL A 122 -7.68 39.71 -20.84
CA VAL A 122 -7.03 39.17 -22.04
C VAL A 122 -5.52 39.14 -21.83
N LEU A 123 -4.95 37.95 -21.91
CA LEU A 123 -3.52 37.69 -21.92
C LEU A 123 -3.08 37.45 -23.37
N THR A 124 -2.00 38.09 -23.82
CA THR A 124 -1.58 38.04 -25.23
C THR A 124 -0.10 37.72 -25.34
N GLY A 125 0.27 36.78 -26.22
CA GLY A 125 1.60 36.15 -26.26
C GLY A 125 1.65 34.89 -25.40
N ASP A 126 2.63 34.01 -25.67
CA ASP A 126 2.76 32.74 -24.95
C ASP A 126 3.15 32.98 -23.48
N ILE A 127 2.44 32.37 -22.55
CA ILE A 127 2.58 32.63 -21.11
C ILE A 127 2.69 31.33 -20.31
N THR A 128 3.58 31.32 -19.32
CA THR A 128 3.69 30.25 -18.33
C THR A 128 3.37 30.79 -16.94
N LEU A 129 2.50 30.13 -16.17
CA LEU A 129 2.09 30.55 -14.82
C LEU A 129 2.57 29.55 -13.76
N ASN A 130 3.37 30.01 -12.78
CA ASN A 130 3.98 29.16 -11.76
C ASN A 130 3.81 29.73 -10.33
N PHE A 131 3.47 28.87 -9.37
CA PHE A 131 3.46 29.21 -7.93
C PHE A 131 2.65 30.48 -7.55
N LEU A 132 1.43 30.65 -8.10
CA LEU A 132 0.58 31.82 -7.89
C LEU A 132 -0.92 31.49 -7.86
N THR A 133 -1.70 32.40 -7.27
CA THR A 133 -3.17 32.36 -7.27
C THR A 133 -3.76 33.49 -8.11
N ILE A 134 -4.78 33.20 -8.93
CA ILE A 134 -5.56 34.21 -9.67
C ILE A 134 -6.98 34.29 -9.10
N ARG A 135 -7.53 35.51 -9.03
CA ARG A 135 -8.92 35.81 -8.69
C ARG A 135 -9.54 36.75 -9.71
N LEU A 136 -10.73 36.40 -10.20
CA LEU A 136 -11.51 37.20 -11.14
C LEU A 136 -12.82 37.68 -10.50
N ALA A 137 -13.52 38.61 -11.16
CA ALA A 137 -14.86 39.03 -10.74
C ALA A 137 -15.87 37.91 -11.07
N PRO A 138 -16.96 37.74 -10.31
CA PRO A 138 -18.02 36.80 -10.67
C PRO A 138 -18.56 37.10 -12.09
N GLY A 139 -18.53 36.09 -12.96
CA GLY A 139 -18.96 36.20 -14.37
C GLY A 139 -17.89 36.74 -15.34
N ALA A 140 -16.66 36.95 -14.89
CA ALA A 140 -15.57 37.42 -15.75
C ALA A 140 -14.81 36.27 -16.44
N TYR A 141 -14.28 36.53 -17.63
CA TYR A 141 -13.55 35.55 -18.45
C TYR A 141 -12.05 35.85 -18.55
N LEU A 142 -11.21 34.83 -18.62
CA LEU A 142 -9.78 34.93 -18.96
C LEU A 142 -9.55 34.39 -20.38
N TYR A 143 -9.02 35.21 -21.29
CA TYR A 143 -8.77 34.87 -22.69
C TYR A 143 -7.28 34.87 -23.02
N THR A 144 -6.81 33.91 -23.81
CA THR A 144 -5.42 33.87 -24.32
C THR A 144 -5.29 34.35 -25.77
N ASN A 145 -6.40 34.75 -26.40
CA ASN A 145 -6.46 35.28 -27.78
C ASN A 145 -5.65 34.48 -28.83
N GLY A 146 -5.60 33.15 -28.71
CA GLY A 146 -4.88 32.26 -29.64
C GLY A 146 -3.41 32.00 -29.32
N PHE A 147 -2.91 32.43 -28.17
CA PHE A 147 -1.55 32.18 -27.70
C PHE A 147 -1.49 31.06 -26.63
N ALA A 148 -0.31 30.42 -26.50
CA ALA A 148 -0.12 29.27 -25.61
C ALA A 148 -0.13 29.68 -24.13
N LEU A 149 -0.77 28.88 -23.28
CA LEU A 149 -0.78 29.04 -21.83
C LEU A 149 -0.38 27.74 -21.15
N GLU A 150 0.71 27.75 -20.38
CA GLU A 150 1.21 26.61 -19.61
C GLU A 150 1.07 26.86 -18.10
N THR A 151 0.64 25.86 -17.33
CA THR A 151 0.55 25.93 -15.86
C THR A 151 1.56 24.98 -15.22
N GLY A 152 2.44 25.49 -14.35
CA GLY A 152 3.34 24.65 -13.55
C GLY A 152 2.79 24.28 -12.17
N ASP A 153 3.59 23.55 -11.39
CA ASP A 153 3.26 22.79 -10.16
C ASP A 153 2.60 23.54 -8.97
N GLY A 154 2.19 24.80 -9.12
CA GLY A 154 1.67 25.61 -8.02
C GLY A 154 0.65 26.69 -8.43
N PHE A 155 -0.13 26.45 -9.48
CA PHE A 155 -1.21 27.33 -9.92
C PHE A 155 -2.54 26.93 -9.24
N ASP A 156 -3.17 27.86 -8.49
CA ASP A 156 -4.46 27.65 -7.79
C ASP A 156 -5.41 28.81 -8.09
N THR A 157 -6.67 28.60 -8.48
CA THR A 157 -7.61 29.70 -8.78
C THR A 157 -8.68 29.78 -7.70
N TYR A 158 -8.70 30.87 -6.92
CA TYR A 158 -9.73 31.09 -5.90
C TYR A 158 -10.85 31.94 -6.50
N SER A 159 -11.99 31.29 -6.69
CA SER A 159 -13.27 31.82 -7.18
C SER A 159 -13.29 32.29 -8.64
N THR A 160 -13.62 31.39 -9.59
CA THR A 160 -14.57 31.71 -10.68
C THR A 160 -15.02 30.46 -11.43
N GLU A 161 -16.26 30.52 -11.86
CA GLU A 161 -17.03 29.50 -12.54
C GLU A 161 -16.77 29.35 -14.06
N LYS A 162 -15.76 29.93 -14.77
CA LYS A 162 -15.42 29.61 -16.21
C LYS A 162 -13.92 29.75 -16.64
N TYR A 163 -13.30 28.73 -17.28
CA TYR A 163 -11.97 28.75 -17.97
C TYR A 163 -12.03 28.13 -19.38
N VAL A 164 -11.29 28.66 -20.37
CA VAL A 164 -11.17 28.13 -21.75
C VAL A 164 -9.73 28.25 -22.27
N ALA A 165 -9.13 27.15 -22.77
CA ALA A 165 -7.86 27.13 -23.51
C ALA A 165 -8.06 26.62 -24.94
N GLY A 166 -7.27 27.14 -25.90
CA GLY A 166 -7.32 26.77 -27.31
C GLY A 166 -6.10 25.95 -27.77
N SER A 167 -6.39 24.96 -28.62
CA SER A 167 -5.54 24.08 -29.46
C SER A 167 -4.33 23.42 -28.80
N ASP A 168 -4.47 22.10 -28.64
CA ASP A 168 -3.44 21.05 -28.57
C ASP A 168 -2.74 20.70 -27.24
N ASN A 169 -3.21 21.14 -26.06
CA ASN A 169 -2.63 20.66 -24.79
C ASN A 169 -3.65 20.30 -23.68
N ILE A 170 -3.36 19.20 -22.98
CA ILE A 170 -4.13 18.57 -21.88
C ILE A 170 -3.70 19.19 -20.54
N ILE A 171 -4.64 19.63 -19.69
CA ILE A 171 -4.40 19.91 -18.26
C ILE A 171 -5.54 19.34 -17.39
N THR A 172 -5.15 18.77 -16.24
CA THR A 172 -5.93 18.09 -15.19
C THR A 172 -6.34 19.06 -14.05
N TYR A 173 -7.66 19.24 -13.83
CA TYR A 173 -8.43 19.43 -12.55
C TYR A 173 -8.10 20.48 -11.45
N PRO A 174 -9.08 20.95 -10.61
CA PRO A 174 -10.56 20.88 -10.64
C PRO A 174 -11.30 22.22 -10.90
N ASP A 175 -12.46 22.11 -11.57
CA ASP A 175 -13.52 23.10 -11.89
C ASP A 175 -13.09 24.33 -12.72
N PRO A 176 -13.84 24.87 -13.74
CA PRO A 176 -15.21 24.59 -14.26
C PRO A 176 -15.31 24.69 -15.85
N PRO A 177 -16.39 25.16 -16.52
CA PRO A 177 -17.23 24.59 -17.58
C PRO A 177 -16.98 25.01 -19.07
N SER A 178 -17.78 24.42 -19.98
CA SER A 178 -17.99 24.68 -21.42
C SER A 178 -16.75 25.04 -22.25
N VAL A 179 -16.16 24.00 -22.86
CA VAL A 179 -14.99 24.07 -23.76
C VAL A 179 -15.36 24.70 -25.11
N ALA A 180 -14.49 25.59 -25.55
CA ALA A 180 -14.61 26.35 -26.78
C ALA A 180 -13.15 26.40 -27.34
N VAL A 181 -12.85 25.75 -28.48
CA VAL A 181 -11.47 25.64 -29.09
C VAL A 181 -11.41 26.14 -30.56
N GLY A 182 -10.30 26.78 -30.97
CA GLY A 182 -10.13 27.71 -32.13
C GLY A 182 -10.47 27.20 -33.54
N GLU A 183 -10.20 28.03 -34.57
CA GLU A 183 -10.61 27.79 -35.96
C GLU A 183 -10.05 26.49 -36.57
N ILE A 184 -10.93 25.58 -37.01
CA ILE A 184 -10.54 24.35 -37.71
C ILE A 184 -11.46 24.18 -38.93
N SER A 185 -10.85 24.01 -40.11
CA SER A 185 -11.54 23.81 -41.40
C SER A 185 -11.68 22.34 -41.81
N SER A 186 -11.37 21.40 -40.91
CA SER A 186 -11.42 19.94 -41.11
C SER A 186 -11.82 19.20 -39.81
N SER A 187 -11.97 17.86 -39.86
CA SER A 187 -12.36 17.00 -38.73
C SER A 187 -11.59 17.29 -37.43
N ALA A 188 -12.25 17.15 -36.27
CA ALA A 188 -11.69 17.47 -34.96
C ALA A 188 -12.00 16.41 -33.89
N ALA A 189 -11.04 16.11 -33.01
CA ALA A 189 -11.19 15.20 -31.87
C ALA A 189 -10.73 15.87 -30.56
N ILE A 190 -11.51 15.74 -29.48
CA ILE A 190 -11.24 16.38 -28.19
C ILE A 190 -11.31 15.33 -27.08
N GLY A 191 -10.26 15.21 -26.27
CA GLY A 191 -10.22 14.37 -25.07
C GLY A 191 -10.32 15.21 -23.79
N LEU A 192 -11.20 14.81 -22.89
CA LEU A 192 -11.45 15.44 -21.59
C LEU A 192 -11.18 14.44 -20.47
N THR A 193 -10.54 14.90 -19.40
CA THR A 193 -10.28 14.10 -18.19
C THR A 193 -11.54 14.03 -17.32
N ALA A 194 -11.62 13.08 -16.39
CA ALA A 194 -12.89 12.72 -15.74
C ALA A 194 -13.38 13.79 -14.76
N GLY A 195 -14.45 14.57 -15.02
CA GLY A 195 -14.95 15.58 -14.07
C GLY A 195 -16.32 16.23 -14.14
N THR A 196 -16.47 17.39 -13.48
CA THR A 196 -17.76 18.08 -13.33
C THR A 196 -18.01 19.09 -14.45
N TYR A 197 -19.04 18.88 -15.27
CA TYR A 197 -19.34 19.72 -16.43
C TYR A 197 -20.78 20.21 -16.42
N GLU A 198 -21.02 21.50 -16.67
CA GLU A 198 -22.38 22.05 -16.79
C GLU A 198 -23.06 21.61 -18.10
N THR A 199 -22.36 21.73 -19.23
CA THR A 199 -22.84 21.29 -20.54
C THR A 199 -21.69 20.75 -21.40
N LEU A 200 -21.93 19.63 -22.09
CA LEU A 200 -20.98 18.98 -23.00
C LEU A 200 -21.65 18.69 -24.35
N ALA A 201 -21.03 19.10 -25.47
CA ALA A 201 -21.56 18.85 -26.81
C ALA A 201 -20.48 18.71 -27.89
N ALA A 202 -20.76 17.95 -28.96
CA ALA A 202 -19.96 17.93 -30.19
C ALA A 202 -20.56 18.85 -31.27
N GLY A 203 -19.99 18.89 -32.48
CA GLY A 203 -20.53 19.61 -33.66
C GLY A 203 -20.18 21.11 -33.80
N SER A 204 -19.93 21.83 -32.71
CA SER A 204 -19.28 23.15 -32.75
C SER A 204 -18.10 23.21 -31.79
N VAL A 205 -17.10 24.01 -32.16
CA VAL A 205 -15.87 24.21 -31.40
C VAL A 205 -15.64 25.73 -31.37
N ASN A 206 -15.53 26.32 -30.18
CA ASN A 206 -15.52 27.79 -29.99
C ASN A 206 -16.77 28.54 -30.47
N GLY A 207 -17.94 27.91 -30.46
CA GLY A 207 -19.16 28.53 -31.00
C GLY A 207 -19.14 28.71 -32.53
N LYS A 208 -18.15 28.13 -33.22
CA LYS A 208 -18.08 28.00 -34.69
C LYS A 208 -18.39 26.57 -35.09
N ILE A 209 -19.11 26.41 -36.21
CA ILE A 209 -19.56 25.11 -36.71
C ILE A 209 -18.45 24.45 -37.53
N VAL A 210 -18.16 23.19 -37.26
CA VAL A 210 -17.13 22.42 -38.00
C VAL A 210 -17.79 21.64 -39.14
N ASN A 211 -17.30 21.84 -40.38
CA ASN A 211 -17.67 20.98 -41.51
C ASN A 211 -16.67 19.81 -41.57
N GLY A 212 -17.10 18.63 -41.16
CA GLY A 212 -16.28 17.42 -41.04
C GLY A 212 -16.78 16.54 -39.88
N ASN A 213 -16.09 15.43 -39.61
CA ASN A 213 -16.42 14.60 -38.45
C ASN A 213 -15.88 15.25 -37.17
N THR A 214 -16.70 15.33 -36.12
CA THR A 214 -16.29 15.80 -34.79
C THR A 214 -16.42 14.67 -33.78
N SER A 215 -15.47 14.59 -32.85
CA SER A 215 -15.55 13.66 -31.71
C SER A 215 -15.12 14.32 -30.40
N VAL A 216 -15.86 14.07 -29.33
CA VAL A 216 -15.53 14.51 -27.97
C VAL A 216 -15.57 13.30 -27.04
N SER A 217 -14.52 13.07 -26.26
CA SER A 217 -14.43 11.93 -25.34
C SER A 217 -14.13 12.41 -23.93
N LEU A 218 -14.87 11.92 -22.93
CA LEU A 218 -14.71 12.26 -21.51
C LEU A 218 -14.35 11.00 -20.73
N ALA A 219 -13.27 11.02 -19.95
CA ALA A 219 -12.85 9.85 -19.16
C ALA A 219 -13.85 9.48 -18.03
N GLY A 220 -14.61 10.45 -17.50
CA GLY A 220 -15.69 10.22 -16.53
C GLY A 220 -16.20 11.47 -15.77
N GLY A 221 -16.93 11.33 -14.65
CA GLY A 221 -17.32 12.43 -13.75
C GLY A 221 -18.83 12.76 -13.69
N THR A 222 -19.21 14.00 -13.34
CA THR A 222 -20.61 14.43 -13.23
C THR A 222 -20.93 15.45 -14.31
N VAL A 223 -22.01 15.27 -15.08
CA VAL A 223 -22.38 16.21 -16.15
C VAL A 223 -23.82 16.70 -15.96
N GLY A 224 -24.03 18.01 -16.05
CA GLY A 224 -25.35 18.63 -16.07
C GLY A 224 -26.10 18.23 -17.33
N THR A 225 -25.79 18.84 -18.48
CA THR A 225 -26.42 18.53 -19.77
C THR A 225 -25.42 17.98 -20.78
N VAL A 226 -25.73 16.84 -21.35
CA VAL A 226 -24.98 16.25 -22.46
C VAL A 226 -25.79 16.43 -23.73
N VAL A 227 -25.20 16.90 -24.83
CA VAL A 227 -25.85 17.04 -26.14
C VAL A 227 -25.00 16.34 -27.20
N GLY A 228 -25.59 15.47 -28.01
CA GLY A 228 -24.87 14.78 -29.09
C GLY A 228 -24.21 15.73 -30.09
N ALA A 229 -24.87 16.84 -30.42
CA ALA A 229 -24.36 17.93 -31.23
C ALA A 229 -24.98 19.28 -30.84
N ASN A 230 -24.23 20.37 -30.85
CA ASN A 230 -24.76 21.72 -30.72
C ASN A 230 -24.15 22.61 -31.80
N VAL A 231 -24.97 23.04 -32.76
CA VAL A 231 -24.52 23.89 -33.89
C VAL A 231 -25.25 25.24 -33.94
N GLY A 232 -25.87 25.66 -32.83
CA GLY A 232 -26.58 26.94 -32.75
C GLY A 232 -27.70 27.04 -33.80
N ASN A 233 -27.66 28.06 -34.67
CA ASN A 233 -28.61 28.24 -35.77
C ASN A 233 -28.04 27.87 -37.16
N GLY A 234 -26.83 27.32 -37.24
CA GLY A 234 -26.18 27.05 -38.53
C GLY A 234 -26.20 25.59 -38.96
N THR A 235 -25.37 25.24 -39.94
CA THR A 235 -25.36 23.91 -40.59
C THR A 235 -23.98 23.27 -40.55
N MET A 236 -23.91 22.04 -40.01
CA MET A 236 -22.74 21.16 -40.02
C MET A 236 -22.88 20.12 -41.13
N ASN A 237 -21.80 19.86 -41.89
CA ASN A 237 -21.72 18.74 -42.84
C ASN A 237 -20.69 17.71 -42.37
N GLY A 238 -21.15 16.61 -41.78
CA GLY A 238 -20.30 15.57 -41.18
C GLY A 238 -20.91 14.98 -39.91
N ASN A 239 -20.28 13.94 -39.38
CA ASN A 239 -20.78 13.23 -38.19
C ASN A 239 -20.36 13.92 -36.89
N ALA A 240 -21.17 13.80 -35.84
CA ALA A 240 -20.82 14.22 -34.48
C ALA A 240 -20.79 12.99 -33.57
N LYS A 241 -19.71 12.80 -32.82
CA LYS A 241 -19.56 11.69 -31.86
C LYS A 241 -19.22 12.22 -30.47
N LEU A 242 -19.87 11.66 -29.46
CA LEU A 242 -19.58 11.93 -28.06
C LEU A 242 -19.37 10.60 -27.33
N VAL A 243 -18.31 10.50 -26.53
CA VAL A 243 -17.99 9.32 -25.71
C VAL A 243 -17.82 9.76 -24.25
N ILE A 244 -18.43 9.05 -23.31
CA ILE A 244 -18.28 9.28 -21.87
C ILE A 244 -17.89 7.95 -21.24
N GLY A 245 -16.74 7.89 -20.56
CA GLY A 245 -16.19 6.71 -19.89
C GLY A 245 -17.09 6.26 -18.73
N GLU A 246 -17.12 7.01 -17.62
CA GLU A 246 -17.98 6.70 -16.47
C GLU A 246 -18.57 7.98 -15.83
N GLY A 247 -19.88 8.11 -15.61
CA GLY A 247 -20.36 9.34 -14.94
C GLY A 247 -21.85 9.50 -14.64
N ASN A 248 -22.15 10.45 -13.74
CA ASN A 248 -23.51 10.84 -13.35
C ASN A 248 -23.99 11.99 -14.25
N ILE A 249 -24.94 11.74 -15.14
CA ILE A 249 -25.45 12.71 -16.10
C ILE A 249 -26.85 13.15 -15.67
N THR A 250 -27.08 14.46 -15.54
CA THR A 250 -28.40 14.98 -15.14
C THR A 250 -29.37 14.94 -16.31
N LYS A 251 -28.96 15.44 -17.49
CA LYS A 251 -29.78 15.45 -18.70
C LYS A 251 -28.96 15.04 -19.93
N LEU A 252 -29.49 14.15 -20.75
CA LEU A 252 -28.94 13.78 -22.05
C LEU A 252 -29.88 14.24 -23.18
N VAL A 253 -29.34 14.90 -24.19
CA VAL A 253 -29.98 15.20 -25.47
C VAL A 253 -29.18 14.47 -26.54
N ALA A 254 -29.53 13.21 -26.78
CA ALA A 254 -28.92 12.39 -27.80
C ALA A 254 -29.40 12.80 -29.19
N GLY A 255 -28.80 13.85 -29.74
CA GLY A 255 -29.17 14.47 -31.01
C GLY A 255 -28.63 15.88 -31.08
N SER A 256 -29.38 16.83 -31.63
CA SER A 256 -28.95 18.24 -31.73
C SER A 256 -29.83 19.18 -30.91
N SER A 257 -29.21 20.12 -30.18
CA SER A 257 -29.91 21.18 -29.44
C SER A 257 -30.19 22.44 -30.28
N GLY A 258 -29.76 22.49 -31.55
CA GLY A 258 -29.97 23.63 -32.44
C GLY A 258 -29.44 23.41 -33.86
N GLY A 259 -30.03 24.07 -34.86
CA GLY A 259 -29.49 24.15 -36.23
C GLY A 259 -29.60 22.84 -37.01
N THR A 260 -28.79 22.67 -38.06
CA THR A 260 -28.85 21.51 -38.97
C THR A 260 -27.57 20.68 -38.95
N VAL A 261 -27.67 19.37 -38.71
CA VAL A 261 -26.54 18.41 -38.83
C VAL A 261 -26.77 17.51 -40.05
N ASN A 262 -25.97 17.68 -41.09
CA ASN A 262 -25.93 16.83 -42.29
C ASN A 262 -24.96 15.66 -42.07
N GLY A 263 -25.31 14.76 -41.16
CA GLY A 263 -24.53 13.59 -40.80
C GLY A 263 -25.16 12.84 -39.62
N ASN A 264 -24.48 11.78 -39.18
CA ASN A 264 -24.92 10.97 -38.05
C ASN A 264 -24.46 11.58 -36.71
N VAL A 265 -25.24 11.38 -35.66
CA VAL A 265 -24.91 11.78 -34.28
C VAL A 265 -24.77 10.53 -33.42
N PHE A 266 -23.63 10.36 -32.76
CA PHE A 266 -23.28 9.22 -31.92
C PHE A 266 -23.06 9.66 -30.47
N VAL A 267 -23.63 8.93 -29.52
CA VAL A 267 -23.38 9.10 -28.08
C VAL A 267 -23.09 7.74 -27.46
N GLU A 268 -21.90 7.56 -26.90
CA GLU A 268 -21.44 6.33 -26.23
C GLU A 268 -21.20 6.61 -24.74
N ILE A 269 -21.81 5.82 -23.84
CA ILE A 269 -21.69 5.97 -22.38
C ILE A 269 -21.20 4.64 -21.79
N GLY A 270 -19.96 4.59 -21.31
CA GLY A 270 -19.30 3.41 -20.75
C GLY A 270 -19.70 3.04 -19.32
N GLY A 271 -20.28 3.97 -18.54
CA GLY A 271 -20.63 3.73 -17.13
C GLY A 271 -21.35 4.90 -16.47
N GLY A 272 -22.09 4.64 -15.38
CA GLY A 272 -22.78 5.66 -14.56
C GLY A 272 -24.28 5.82 -14.82
N VAL A 273 -24.92 6.86 -14.24
CA VAL A 273 -26.39 7.02 -14.20
C VAL A 273 -26.83 8.30 -14.89
N ILE A 274 -27.80 8.19 -15.81
CA ILE A 274 -28.42 9.30 -16.54
C ILE A 274 -29.80 9.58 -15.94
N SER A 275 -30.07 10.82 -15.48
CA SER A 275 -31.30 11.17 -14.75
C SER A 275 -32.46 11.50 -15.68
N GLU A 276 -32.22 12.23 -16.76
CA GLU A 276 -33.20 12.60 -17.78
C GLU A 276 -32.58 12.40 -19.17
N ALA A 277 -33.36 11.94 -20.15
CA ALA A 277 -32.85 11.80 -21.52
C ALA A 277 -33.90 12.10 -22.61
N VAL A 278 -33.45 12.68 -23.70
CA VAL A 278 -34.20 12.94 -24.93
C VAL A 278 -33.41 12.37 -26.11
N ILE A 279 -34.07 11.61 -26.99
CA ILE A 279 -33.45 11.04 -28.18
C ILE A 279 -34.02 11.69 -29.44
N GLY A 280 -33.14 12.28 -30.24
CA GLY A 280 -33.46 13.07 -31.41
C GLY A 280 -33.12 14.56 -31.23
N ALA A 281 -33.57 15.37 -32.17
CA ALA A 281 -33.35 16.81 -32.17
C ALA A 281 -34.30 17.54 -31.21
N GLU A 282 -33.86 18.63 -30.58
CA GLU A 282 -34.73 19.56 -29.85
C GLU A 282 -35.53 20.46 -30.82
N THR A 283 -36.53 21.18 -30.31
CA THR A 283 -37.40 22.05 -31.12
C THR A 283 -36.60 23.03 -31.96
N GLY A 284 -36.81 23.00 -33.29
CA GLY A 284 -36.11 23.89 -34.23
C GLY A 284 -34.79 23.34 -34.79
N ALA A 285 -34.31 22.20 -34.30
CA ALA A 285 -33.13 21.52 -34.84
C ALA A 285 -33.50 20.42 -35.86
N THR A 286 -32.58 20.15 -36.80
CA THR A 286 -32.72 19.13 -37.86
C THR A 286 -31.47 18.26 -37.94
N ILE A 287 -31.65 16.94 -37.99
CA ILE A 287 -30.59 15.97 -38.22
C ILE A 287 -30.91 15.21 -39.51
N ASN A 288 -30.10 15.42 -40.55
CA ASN A 288 -30.18 14.73 -41.84
C ASN A 288 -29.34 13.45 -41.85
N GLY A 289 -29.53 12.62 -40.83
CA GLY A 289 -28.78 11.39 -40.59
C GLY A 289 -29.35 10.60 -39.43
N ASN A 290 -28.60 9.61 -38.95
CA ASN A 290 -29.00 8.74 -37.86
C ASN A 290 -28.57 9.30 -36.50
N VAL A 291 -29.29 8.91 -35.45
CA VAL A 291 -28.92 9.15 -34.06
C VAL A 291 -28.66 7.82 -33.40
N VAL A 292 -27.47 7.59 -32.86
CA VAL A 292 -27.10 6.35 -32.18
C VAL A 292 -26.71 6.66 -30.75
N VAL A 293 -27.33 5.97 -29.81
CA VAL A 293 -26.99 6.00 -28.38
C VAL A 293 -26.57 4.60 -27.96
N ALA A 294 -25.35 4.43 -27.46
CA ALA A 294 -24.87 3.15 -26.93
C ALA A 294 -24.50 3.28 -25.44
N LEU A 295 -25.21 2.54 -24.58
CA LEU A 295 -24.90 2.41 -23.17
C LEU A 295 -24.08 1.13 -22.95
N ASN A 296 -22.77 1.28 -22.89
CA ASN A 296 -21.79 0.20 -22.72
C ASN A 296 -21.41 0.03 -21.23
N GLY A 297 -22.40 0.09 -20.33
CA GLY A 297 -22.23 -0.01 -18.87
C GLY A 297 -22.97 1.08 -18.08
N GLY A 298 -23.43 2.15 -18.75
CA GLY A 298 -24.31 3.17 -18.17
C GLY A 298 -25.78 2.75 -18.05
N SER A 299 -26.55 3.48 -17.24
CA SER A 299 -27.99 3.25 -17.02
C SER A 299 -28.80 4.54 -17.04
N PHE A 300 -30.10 4.44 -17.37
CA PHE A 300 -31.06 5.52 -17.17
C PHE A 300 -31.81 5.30 -15.86
N SER A 301 -31.94 6.35 -15.06
CA SER A 301 -32.77 6.35 -13.84
C SER A 301 -34.17 6.96 -14.04
N GLY A 302 -34.40 7.65 -15.17
CA GLY A 302 -35.68 8.26 -15.53
C GLY A 302 -36.24 7.82 -16.89
N THR A 303 -37.37 8.39 -17.29
CA THR A 303 -38.01 8.15 -18.61
C THR A 303 -37.25 8.86 -19.73
N ILE A 304 -37.14 8.20 -20.88
CA ILE A 304 -36.45 8.70 -22.07
C ILE A 304 -37.48 9.24 -23.07
N GLY A 305 -37.46 10.54 -23.33
CA GLY A 305 -38.39 11.23 -24.23
C GLY A 305 -37.95 11.23 -25.71
N ALA A 306 -38.90 11.52 -26.60
CA ALA A 306 -38.62 11.82 -27.99
C ALA A 306 -38.28 13.30 -28.18
N GLY A 307 -37.25 13.62 -28.97
CA GLY A 307 -36.96 14.98 -29.37
C GLY A 307 -38.06 15.59 -30.23
N ALA A 308 -38.37 16.87 -30.01
CA ALA A 308 -39.42 17.62 -30.71
C ALA A 308 -38.97 18.24 -32.06
N GLY A 309 -37.72 18.04 -32.46
CA GLY A 309 -37.14 18.45 -33.74
C GLY A 309 -37.21 17.37 -34.82
N THR A 310 -36.54 17.62 -35.95
CA THR A 310 -36.61 16.71 -37.12
C THR A 310 -35.38 15.78 -37.18
N VAL A 311 -35.61 14.48 -37.35
CA VAL A 311 -34.57 13.48 -37.65
C VAL A 311 -35.02 12.70 -38.89
N THR A 312 -34.25 12.72 -39.97
CA THR A 312 -34.62 12.03 -41.23
C THR A 312 -34.14 10.58 -41.28
N GLY A 313 -33.10 10.22 -40.52
CA GLY A 313 -32.61 8.85 -40.37
C GLY A 313 -33.22 8.10 -39.19
N LYS A 314 -32.59 6.99 -38.80
CA LYS A 314 -33.03 6.13 -37.69
C LYS A 314 -32.47 6.62 -36.35
N LYS A 315 -33.29 6.51 -35.30
CA LYS A 315 -32.90 6.65 -33.89
C LYS A 315 -32.65 5.27 -33.30
N VAL A 316 -31.40 4.95 -33.01
CA VAL A 316 -30.93 3.65 -32.53
C VAL A 316 -30.49 3.79 -31.07
N VAL A 317 -30.99 2.92 -30.22
CA VAL A 317 -30.56 2.78 -28.82
C VAL A 317 -29.98 1.40 -28.61
N ILE A 318 -28.76 1.32 -28.11
CA ILE A 318 -28.06 0.10 -27.75
C ILE A 318 -27.83 0.17 -26.24
N THR A 319 -28.22 -0.87 -25.50
CA THR A 319 -28.19 -0.86 -24.04
C THR A 319 -27.95 -2.25 -23.48
N GLY A 320 -27.43 -2.37 -22.26
CA GLY A 320 -27.27 -3.66 -21.58
C GLY A 320 -28.62 -4.35 -21.28
N SER A 321 -28.59 -5.66 -21.06
CA SER A 321 -29.77 -6.49 -20.76
C SER A 321 -30.52 -6.03 -19.51
N ASP A 322 -29.79 -5.56 -18.51
CA ASP A 322 -30.33 -5.14 -17.20
C ASP A 322 -30.74 -3.66 -17.13
N ALA A 323 -30.47 -2.88 -18.19
CA ALA A 323 -30.79 -1.46 -18.20
C ALA A 323 -32.29 -1.21 -18.46
N THR A 324 -32.96 -0.53 -17.52
CA THR A 324 -34.34 -0.05 -17.67
C THR A 324 -34.41 1.16 -18.59
N ALA A 325 -34.40 0.95 -19.90
CA ALA A 325 -34.71 2.00 -20.88
C ALA A 325 -36.23 2.22 -20.96
N ASN A 326 -36.78 3.03 -20.05
CA ASN A 326 -38.19 3.44 -20.07
C ASN A 326 -38.42 4.47 -21.20
N LEU A 327 -38.53 3.99 -22.45
CA LEU A 327 -38.71 4.82 -23.65
C LEU A 327 -40.17 5.27 -23.81
N ALA A 328 -40.39 6.57 -23.98
CA ALA A 328 -41.66 7.10 -24.44
C ALA A 328 -41.94 6.70 -25.91
N ASP A 329 -43.21 6.71 -26.30
CA ASP A 329 -43.59 6.36 -27.67
C ASP A 329 -42.88 7.25 -28.71
N GLY A 330 -42.37 6.63 -29.76
CA GLY A 330 -41.59 7.29 -30.80
C GLY A 330 -40.20 7.77 -30.39
N ALA A 331 -39.70 7.51 -29.17
CA ALA A 331 -38.35 7.94 -28.74
C ALA A 331 -37.22 7.29 -29.56
N ALA A 332 -37.36 6.01 -29.93
CA ALA A 332 -36.39 5.27 -30.75
C ALA A 332 -37.08 4.48 -31.86
N ASN A 333 -36.40 4.30 -33.00
CA ASN A 333 -36.84 3.42 -34.08
C ASN A 333 -36.33 1.99 -33.87
N VAL A 334 -35.11 1.84 -33.34
CA VAL A 334 -34.47 0.54 -33.09
C VAL A 334 -33.91 0.55 -31.68
N VAL A 335 -34.21 -0.48 -30.89
CA VAL A 335 -33.70 -0.68 -29.53
C VAL A 335 -33.06 -2.05 -29.45
N ILE A 336 -31.76 -2.10 -29.18
CA ILE A 336 -30.96 -3.33 -29.06
C ILE A 336 -30.59 -3.49 -27.59
N LYS A 337 -31.12 -4.54 -26.96
CA LYS A 337 -30.76 -4.94 -25.59
C LYS A 337 -29.70 -6.02 -25.64
N LEU A 338 -28.45 -5.65 -25.38
CA LEU A 338 -27.27 -6.50 -25.43
C LEU A 338 -27.06 -7.27 -24.11
N ASP A 339 -26.92 -8.58 -24.22
CA ASP A 339 -26.44 -9.45 -23.15
C ASP A 339 -25.02 -9.94 -23.49
N GLY A 340 -24.04 -9.08 -23.19
CA GLY A 340 -22.61 -9.26 -23.47
C GLY A 340 -22.16 -8.88 -24.89
N GLY A 341 -20.88 -8.55 -25.03
CA GLY A 341 -20.27 -8.09 -26.28
C GLY A 341 -20.51 -6.60 -26.57
N PHE A 342 -20.18 -6.15 -27.77
CA PHE A 342 -20.45 -4.80 -28.26
C PHE A 342 -21.27 -4.82 -29.55
N CYS A 343 -21.96 -3.72 -29.84
CA CYS A 343 -22.70 -3.54 -31.09
C CYS A 343 -22.37 -2.18 -31.71
N GLU A 344 -22.10 -2.18 -33.00
CA GLU A 344 -21.86 -0.98 -33.79
C GLU A 344 -22.73 -1.01 -35.06
N PRO A 345 -23.61 -0.01 -35.30
CA PRO A 345 -24.33 0.09 -36.56
C PRO A 345 -23.36 0.35 -37.72
N LYS A 346 -23.54 -0.33 -38.85
CA LYS A 346 -22.76 -0.13 -40.07
C LYS A 346 -23.55 0.70 -41.08
N PHE A 347 -22.86 1.65 -41.71
CA PHE A 347 -23.47 2.66 -42.55
C PHE A 347 -22.91 2.63 -43.99
N GLU A 348 -23.78 2.92 -44.94
CA GLU A 348 -23.42 3.33 -46.30
C GLU A 348 -24.11 4.67 -46.58
N GLY A 349 -23.36 5.77 -46.49
CA GLY A 349 -23.94 7.12 -46.43
C GLY A 349 -24.80 7.30 -45.17
N THR A 350 -26.08 7.64 -45.36
CA THR A 350 -27.07 7.76 -44.27
C THR A 350 -27.89 6.49 -44.03
N ASN A 351 -27.68 5.42 -44.81
CA ASN A 351 -28.41 4.16 -44.64
C ASN A 351 -27.68 3.23 -43.68
N ILE A 352 -28.43 2.59 -42.77
CA ILE A 352 -27.91 1.49 -41.94
C ILE A 352 -27.96 0.21 -42.77
N THR A 353 -26.80 -0.40 -43.00
CA THR A 353 -26.65 -1.65 -43.77
C THR A 353 -26.62 -2.89 -42.89
N GLY A 354 -26.53 -2.72 -41.57
CA GLY A 354 -26.59 -3.79 -40.57
C GLY A 354 -25.97 -3.35 -39.25
N TYR A 355 -25.80 -4.29 -38.32
CA TYR A 355 -25.21 -4.07 -37.01
C TYR A 355 -24.10 -5.09 -36.78
N LEU A 356 -22.87 -4.61 -36.61
CA LEU A 356 -21.73 -5.43 -36.27
C LEU A 356 -21.79 -5.76 -34.78
N PHE A 357 -21.98 -7.03 -34.46
CA PHE A 357 -21.84 -7.52 -33.09
C PHE A 357 -20.44 -8.12 -32.92
N THR A 358 -19.77 -7.76 -31.83
CA THR A 358 -18.49 -8.31 -31.44
C THR A 358 -18.55 -8.84 -30.01
N ASP A 359 -17.64 -9.73 -29.65
CA ASP A 359 -17.43 -10.03 -28.24
C ASP A 359 -16.71 -8.87 -27.51
N LYS A 360 -16.44 -9.04 -26.22
CA LYS A 360 -15.80 -8.00 -25.40
C LYS A 360 -14.36 -7.66 -25.81
N TYR A 361 -13.78 -8.38 -26.76
CA TYR A 361 -12.43 -8.16 -27.28
C TYR A 361 -12.44 -7.53 -28.68
N GLY A 362 -13.63 -7.19 -29.19
CA GLY A 362 -13.78 -6.61 -30.53
C GLY A 362 -13.79 -7.64 -31.65
N ILE A 363 -13.90 -8.95 -31.35
CA ILE A 363 -13.91 -10.00 -32.37
C ILE A 363 -15.34 -10.18 -32.92
N PRO A 364 -15.57 -10.14 -34.24
CA PRO A 364 -16.88 -10.30 -34.85
C PRO A 364 -17.58 -11.59 -34.44
N ALA A 365 -18.82 -11.47 -33.97
CA ALA A 365 -19.62 -12.58 -33.49
C ALA A 365 -20.14 -13.43 -34.65
N THR A 366 -19.74 -14.70 -34.72
CA THR A 366 -20.22 -15.65 -35.74
C THR A 366 -21.62 -16.20 -35.47
N SER A 367 -22.12 -16.07 -34.24
CA SER A 367 -23.51 -16.36 -33.89
C SER A 367 -24.01 -15.45 -32.77
N ILE A 368 -25.30 -15.10 -32.85
CA ILE A 368 -26.05 -14.39 -31.82
C ILE A 368 -27.39 -15.07 -31.55
N LYS A 369 -28.00 -14.79 -30.40
CA LYS A 369 -29.44 -14.99 -30.19
C LYS A 369 -30.18 -13.69 -30.39
N LEU A 370 -30.95 -13.58 -31.45
CA LEU A 370 -31.86 -12.46 -31.71
C LEU A 370 -33.27 -12.85 -31.24
N ASN A 371 -33.79 -12.17 -30.21
CA ASN A 371 -35.09 -12.45 -29.61
C ASN A 371 -35.27 -13.93 -29.23
N GLY A 372 -34.19 -14.54 -28.72
CA GLY A 372 -34.16 -15.95 -28.34
C GLY A 372 -33.92 -16.95 -29.48
N ALA A 373 -33.92 -16.51 -30.74
CA ALA A 373 -33.63 -17.34 -31.90
C ALA A 373 -32.16 -17.22 -32.31
N ASP A 374 -31.51 -18.34 -32.63
CA ASP A 374 -30.12 -18.35 -33.10
C ASP A 374 -30.03 -17.81 -34.53
N VAL A 375 -29.10 -16.87 -34.75
CA VAL A 375 -28.79 -16.27 -36.06
C VAL A 375 -27.27 -16.32 -36.23
N ALA A 376 -26.80 -16.75 -37.41
CA ALA A 376 -25.38 -16.83 -37.73
C ALA A 376 -24.98 -15.77 -38.78
N SER A 377 -23.76 -15.26 -38.70
CA SER A 377 -23.16 -14.36 -39.69
C SER A 377 -21.65 -14.53 -39.71
N GLU A 378 -21.06 -14.73 -40.89
CA GLU A 378 -19.60 -14.87 -41.02
C GLU A 378 -18.85 -13.54 -40.85
N SER A 379 -19.50 -12.40 -41.15
CA SER A 379 -18.92 -11.06 -41.02
C SER A 379 -19.20 -10.41 -39.67
N GLY A 380 -20.01 -11.05 -38.82
CA GLY A 380 -20.53 -10.46 -37.59
C GLY A 380 -21.55 -9.34 -37.80
N ILE A 381 -21.94 -9.06 -39.06
CA ILE A 381 -22.96 -8.07 -39.40
C ILE A 381 -24.32 -8.77 -39.46
N TYR A 382 -25.28 -8.27 -38.69
CA TYR A 382 -26.65 -8.80 -38.59
C TYR A 382 -27.69 -7.73 -38.90
N GLN A 383 -28.83 -8.15 -39.44
CA GLN A 383 -30.00 -7.28 -39.61
C GLN A 383 -30.84 -7.29 -38.34
N ILE A 384 -31.17 -6.12 -37.81
CA ILE A 384 -32.01 -5.97 -36.63
C ILE A 384 -33.31 -5.26 -37.03
N PRO A 385 -34.50 -5.82 -36.71
CA PRO A 385 -35.76 -5.20 -37.06
C PRO A 385 -36.00 -3.91 -36.27
N ASP A 386 -36.82 -3.02 -36.83
CA ASP A 386 -37.36 -1.87 -36.10
C ASP A 386 -38.15 -2.36 -34.86
N GLY A 387 -38.14 -1.56 -33.79
CA GLY A 387 -38.68 -1.91 -32.48
C GLY A 387 -37.62 -2.38 -31.51
N THR A 388 -38.03 -3.14 -30.47
CA THR A 388 -37.11 -3.65 -29.44
C THR A 388 -36.69 -5.08 -29.75
N SER A 389 -35.38 -5.32 -29.80
CA SER A 389 -34.78 -6.64 -29.95
C SER A 389 -33.80 -6.93 -28.82
N SER A 390 -33.89 -8.12 -28.21
CA SER A 390 -32.86 -8.64 -27.30
C SER A 390 -31.82 -9.41 -28.08
N VAL A 391 -30.54 -9.12 -27.88
CA VAL A 391 -29.43 -9.77 -28.56
C VAL A 391 -28.42 -10.29 -27.55
N THR A 392 -28.13 -11.58 -27.58
CA THR A 392 -27.04 -12.19 -26.81
C THR A 392 -25.93 -12.61 -27.78
N VAL A 393 -24.70 -12.15 -27.55
CA VAL A 393 -23.54 -12.63 -28.31
C VAL A 393 -23.16 -14.04 -27.80
N THR A 394 -23.40 -15.06 -28.62
CA THR A 394 -23.20 -16.47 -28.24
C THR A 394 -21.83 -17.01 -28.64
N SER A 395 -21.28 -16.56 -29.77
CA SER A 395 -19.90 -16.85 -30.14
C SER A 395 -18.94 -15.93 -29.37
N LYS A 396 -18.30 -16.45 -28.32
CA LYS A 396 -17.28 -15.73 -27.54
C LYS A 396 -15.93 -16.40 -27.76
N VAL A 397 -14.87 -15.61 -27.92
CA VAL A 397 -13.51 -16.13 -27.96
C VAL A 397 -13.01 -16.34 -26.54
N ASP A 398 -12.52 -17.56 -26.27
CA ASP A 398 -11.89 -17.90 -25.00
C ASP A 398 -10.48 -17.33 -24.98
N VAL A 399 -10.24 -16.35 -24.10
CA VAL A 399 -8.97 -15.64 -23.95
C VAL A 399 -8.31 -16.13 -22.67
N LYS A 400 -7.31 -16.98 -22.83
CA LYS A 400 -6.52 -17.56 -21.74
C LYS A 400 -5.15 -17.94 -22.23
N VAL A 401 -4.17 -18.00 -21.32
CA VAL A 401 -2.82 -18.46 -21.69
C VAL A 401 -2.87 -19.95 -22.08
N ASN A 402 -2.74 -20.22 -23.37
CA ASN A 402 -2.60 -21.56 -23.94
C ASN A 402 -1.16 -22.06 -23.75
N LYS A 403 -0.95 -22.80 -22.66
CA LYS A 403 0.34 -23.44 -22.33
C LYS A 403 0.85 -24.41 -23.40
N ASN A 404 0.05 -24.79 -24.40
CA ASN A 404 0.41 -25.69 -25.50
C ASN A 404 0.47 -25.00 -26.87
N ALA A 405 0.36 -23.66 -26.95
CA ALA A 405 0.39 -22.94 -28.22
C ALA A 405 1.73 -23.07 -28.97
N ASN A 406 1.63 -23.15 -30.30
CA ASN A 406 2.71 -22.86 -31.25
C ASN A 406 2.70 -21.36 -31.51
N TYR A 407 3.69 -20.65 -31.00
CA TYR A 407 3.68 -19.19 -31.02
C TYR A 407 4.70 -18.58 -31.97
N VAL A 408 5.66 -19.36 -32.48
CA VAL A 408 6.70 -18.89 -33.39
C VAL A 408 6.99 -19.92 -34.50
N ALA A 409 7.49 -19.43 -35.63
CA ALA A 409 7.97 -20.23 -36.76
C ALA A 409 9.33 -19.69 -37.26
N GLY A 410 10.05 -20.51 -38.03
CA GLY A 410 11.23 -20.09 -38.80
C GLY A 410 10.86 -19.43 -40.13
N TYR A 411 11.88 -19.00 -40.87
CA TYR A 411 11.74 -18.36 -42.17
C TYR A 411 11.62 -19.40 -43.30
N GLU A 412 11.11 -18.96 -44.45
CA GLU A 412 10.90 -19.82 -45.63
C GLU A 412 12.20 -20.44 -46.17
N ASP A 413 13.34 -19.83 -45.89
CA ASP A 413 14.68 -20.31 -46.26
C ASP A 413 15.21 -21.44 -45.35
N GLY A 414 14.42 -21.86 -44.35
CA GLY A 414 14.78 -22.93 -43.42
C GLY A 414 15.66 -22.49 -42.25
N THR A 415 15.84 -21.18 -42.03
CA THR A 415 16.55 -20.62 -40.87
C THR A 415 15.60 -20.17 -39.77
N PHE A 416 16.09 -20.07 -38.53
CA PHE A 416 15.36 -19.44 -37.41
C PHE A 416 15.89 -18.05 -37.06
N LEU A 417 17.15 -17.76 -37.39
CA LEU A 417 17.90 -16.55 -37.07
C LEU A 417 17.92 -16.24 -35.55
N PRO A 418 18.42 -17.14 -34.70
CA PRO A 418 18.28 -17.05 -33.24
C PRO A 418 18.88 -15.78 -32.61
N GLN A 419 19.86 -15.16 -33.28
CA GLN A 419 20.56 -13.97 -32.80
C GLN A 419 20.00 -12.64 -33.34
N ASN A 420 19.01 -12.68 -34.24
CA ASN A 420 18.38 -11.46 -34.72
C ASN A 420 17.51 -10.84 -33.62
N ASN A 421 17.53 -9.51 -33.53
CA ASN A 421 16.62 -8.75 -32.67
C ASN A 421 15.19 -8.82 -33.21
N MET A 422 14.22 -8.89 -32.31
CA MET A 422 12.81 -8.96 -32.66
C MET A 422 12.19 -7.56 -32.71
N THR A 423 11.36 -7.31 -33.72
CA THR A 423 10.53 -6.10 -33.79
C THR A 423 9.36 -6.17 -32.81
N ARG A 424 8.81 -5.01 -32.45
CA ARG A 424 7.66 -4.92 -31.55
C ARG A 424 6.43 -5.62 -32.11
N ALA A 425 6.17 -5.49 -33.41
CA ALA A 425 5.08 -6.18 -34.10
C ALA A 425 5.25 -7.71 -34.07
N GLU A 426 6.46 -8.23 -34.25
CA GLU A 426 6.74 -9.67 -34.14
C GLU A 426 6.51 -10.19 -32.73
N ALA A 427 6.98 -9.47 -31.70
CA ALA A 427 6.77 -9.83 -30.30
C ALA A 427 5.28 -9.85 -29.92
N ILE A 428 4.52 -8.81 -30.29
CA ILE A 428 3.07 -8.69 -30.03
C ILE A 428 2.30 -9.82 -30.74
N THR A 429 2.65 -10.12 -31.99
CA THR A 429 1.99 -11.20 -32.75
C THR A 429 2.23 -12.55 -32.09
N LEU A 430 3.47 -12.83 -31.69
CA LEU A 430 3.84 -14.06 -30.99
C LEU A 430 3.05 -14.21 -29.68
N LEU A 431 3.01 -13.16 -28.87
CA LEU A 431 2.31 -13.16 -27.59
C LEU A 431 0.79 -13.28 -27.74
N SER A 432 0.21 -12.71 -28.79
CA SER A 432 -1.23 -12.86 -29.10
C SER A 432 -1.61 -14.32 -29.38
N ARG A 433 -0.74 -15.09 -30.03
CA ARG A 433 -0.93 -16.53 -30.28
C ARG A 433 -0.91 -17.38 -29.01
N LEU A 434 -0.33 -16.88 -27.91
CA LEU A 434 -0.42 -17.53 -26.61
C LEU A 434 -1.81 -17.41 -25.99
N VAL A 435 -2.60 -16.43 -26.43
CA VAL A 435 -3.84 -16.02 -25.76
C VAL A 435 -5.08 -16.56 -26.46
N THR A 436 -5.04 -16.66 -27.80
CA THR A 436 -6.11 -17.26 -28.62
C THR A 436 -5.53 -17.75 -29.96
N ASP A 437 -6.29 -18.59 -30.66
CA ASP A 437 -6.04 -18.96 -32.07
C ASP A 437 -5.98 -17.70 -32.95
N GLU A 438 -4.97 -17.60 -33.82
CA GLU A 438 -4.77 -16.44 -34.70
C GLU A 438 -5.92 -16.24 -35.69
N ASN A 439 -6.67 -17.30 -36.04
CA ASN A 439 -7.85 -17.20 -36.90
C ASN A 439 -8.99 -16.40 -36.27
N ASN A 440 -8.98 -16.23 -34.94
CA ASN A 440 -9.93 -15.38 -34.24
C ASN A 440 -9.57 -13.89 -34.34
N ILE A 441 -8.29 -13.57 -34.60
CA ILE A 441 -7.78 -12.20 -34.59
C ILE A 441 -7.55 -11.68 -36.00
N LYS A 442 -6.87 -12.45 -36.84
CA LYS A 442 -6.31 -12.00 -38.13
C LYS A 442 -7.38 -11.39 -39.04
N GLY A 443 -7.24 -10.10 -39.35
CA GLY A 443 -8.14 -9.36 -40.24
C GLY A 443 -9.52 -9.06 -39.62
N LYS A 444 -9.69 -9.28 -38.31
CA LYS A 444 -10.98 -9.17 -37.61
C LYS A 444 -11.01 -8.08 -36.54
N VAL A 445 -9.84 -7.66 -36.08
CA VAL A 445 -9.67 -6.60 -35.08
C VAL A 445 -8.86 -5.47 -35.72
N SER A 446 -9.22 -4.23 -35.45
CA SER A 446 -8.47 -3.04 -35.87
C SER A 446 -7.80 -2.36 -34.68
N ALA A 447 -6.67 -1.73 -34.95
CA ALA A 447 -5.92 -0.95 -33.98
C ALA A 447 -6.25 0.54 -34.13
N ASP A 448 -6.28 1.28 -33.02
CA ASP A 448 -6.62 2.71 -33.02
C ASP A 448 -5.37 3.63 -33.11
N TYR A 449 -4.19 3.08 -33.40
CA TYR A 449 -2.93 3.83 -33.46
C TYR A 449 -2.65 4.40 -34.86
N GLU A 450 -2.31 5.67 -34.95
CA GLU A 450 -2.05 6.37 -36.22
C GLU A 450 -0.86 5.79 -37.00
N ASP A 451 0.13 5.25 -36.30
CA ASP A 451 1.34 4.66 -36.89
C ASP A 451 1.19 3.16 -37.23
N VAL A 452 -0.01 2.60 -37.07
CA VAL A 452 -0.36 1.25 -37.50
C VAL A 452 -1.14 1.33 -38.81
N ALA A 453 -0.49 0.95 -39.91
CA ALA A 453 -1.12 0.98 -41.22
C ALA A 453 -2.30 0.00 -41.31
N ALA A 454 -3.47 0.49 -41.74
CA ALA A 454 -4.63 -0.34 -42.00
C ALA A 454 -4.32 -1.44 -43.03
N GLY A 455 -4.70 -2.68 -42.72
CA GLY A 455 -4.41 -3.88 -43.51
C GLY A 455 -2.99 -4.44 -43.33
N ALA A 456 -2.14 -3.84 -42.47
CA ALA A 456 -0.83 -4.40 -42.17
C ALA A 456 -0.97 -5.77 -41.49
N TRP A 457 -0.03 -6.68 -41.76
CA TRP A 457 -0.09 -8.06 -41.25
C TRP A 457 -0.15 -8.14 -39.72
N TYR A 458 0.34 -7.11 -39.01
CA TYR A 458 0.35 -7.00 -37.55
C TYR A 458 -0.84 -6.23 -36.96
N GLU A 459 -1.66 -5.54 -37.78
CA GLU A 459 -2.70 -4.61 -37.29
C GLU A 459 -3.62 -5.29 -36.28
N SER A 460 -4.19 -6.44 -36.65
CA SER A 460 -5.17 -7.10 -35.80
C SER A 460 -4.59 -7.63 -34.49
N TYR A 461 -3.31 -8.00 -34.45
CA TYR A 461 -2.67 -8.46 -33.23
C TYR A 461 -2.38 -7.31 -32.26
N ILE A 462 -1.94 -6.16 -32.80
CA ILE A 462 -1.80 -4.92 -32.02
C ILE A 462 -3.17 -4.48 -31.50
N GLY A 463 -4.18 -4.45 -32.36
CA GLY A 463 -5.55 -4.10 -31.97
C GLY A 463 -6.07 -5.03 -30.88
N PHE A 464 -5.82 -6.34 -30.98
CA PHE A 464 -6.25 -7.30 -29.96
C PHE A 464 -5.63 -7.04 -28.59
N LEU A 465 -4.30 -6.89 -28.49
CA LEU A 465 -3.66 -6.58 -27.19
C LEU A 465 -3.99 -5.16 -26.69
N GLN A 466 -4.27 -4.21 -27.60
CA GLN A 466 -4.77 -2.88 -27.24
C GLN A 466 -6.15 -2.99 -26.57
N LYS A 467 -7.09 -3.75 -27.14
CA LYS A 467 -8.43 -3.95 -26.53
C LYS A 467 -8.39 -4.74 -25.22
N LEU A 468 -7.33 -5.50 -24.96
CA LEU A 468 -7.06 -6.13 -23.67
C LEU A 468 -6.46 -5.14 -22.63
N GLY A 469 -6.05 -3.94 -23.05
CA GLY A 469 -5.42 -2.95 -22.17
C GLY A 469 -3.96 -3.24 -21.86
N TYR A 470 -3.26 -4.02 -22.70
CA TYR A 470 -1.87 -4.44 -22.45
C TYR A 470 -0.81 -3.66 -23.23
N LEU A 471 -1.23 -2.69 -24.04
CA LEU A 471 -0.35 -1.85 -24.84
C LEU A 471 -0.56 -0.38 -24.46
N ASP A 472 0.54 0.30 -24.15
CA ASP A 472 0.62 1.76 -24.02
C ASP A 472 1.39 2.38 -25.20
N THR A 473 1.15 3.66 -25.47
CA THR A 473 1.89 4.41 -26.49
C THR A 473 3.30 4.78 -26.01
N ILE A 474 4.22 4.90 -26.96
CA ILE A 474 5.60 5.38 -26.75
C ILE A 474 5.86 6.62 -27.60
N GLU A 475 6.80 7.45 -27.16
CA GLU A 475 7.24 8.61 -27.92
C GLU A 475 8.01 8.18 -29.18
N VAL A 476 7.58 8.68 -30.34
CA VAL A 476 8.18 8.46 -31.65
C VAL A 476 8.39 9.82 -32.35
N ASN A 477 9.17 9.83 -33.43
CA ASN A 477 9.56 11.06 -34.16
C ASN A 477 8.40 11.94 -34.69
N TYR A 478 7.16 11.47 -34.58
CA TYR A 478 5.96 12.16 -35.06
C TYR A 478 4.85 12.27 -33.99
N GLY A 479 5.13 11.98 -32.71
CA GLY A 479 4.15 12.02 -31.63
C GLY A 479 4.15 10.75 -30.77
N MET A 480 3.01 10.39 -30.19
CA MET A 480 2.83 9.14 -29.42
C MET A 480 2.30 8.02 -30.36
N GLY A 481 2.94 6.85 -30.35
CA GLY A 481 2.58 5.71 -31.22
C GLY A 481 3.00 4.35 -30.66
N ILE A 482 3.03 3.29 -31.48
CA ILE A 482 3.48 1.94 -31.07
C ILE A 482 4.85 1.59 -31.67
N ALA A 483 5.30 2.26 -32.74
CA ALA A 483 6.51 1.95 -33.50
C ALA A 483 6.62 0.46 -33.89
N PRO A 484 5.64 -0.10 -34.63
CA PRO A 484 5.52 -1.55 -34.85
C PRO A 484 6.77 -2.21 -35.48
N THR A 485 7.52 -1.45 -36.29
CA THR A 485 8.70 -1.95 -37.02
C THR A 485 10.02 -1.76 -36.28
N GLN A 486 10.04 -1.10 -35.12
CA GLN A 486 11.25 -0.94 -34.31
C GLN A 486 11.52 -2.18 -33.45
N ASN A 487 12.80 -2.42 -33.13
CA ASN A 487 13.18 -3.52 -32.23
C ASN A 487 12.66 -3.28 -30.82
N ILE A 488 12.17 -4.34 -30.18
CA ILE A 488 11.73 -4.29 -28.78
C ILE A 488 12.89 -4.57 -27.84
N THR A 489 12.95 -3.85 -26.73
CA THR A 489 13.94 -4.06 -25.67
C THR A 489 13.56 -5.24 -24.77
N ARG A 490 14.56 -5.76 -24.05
CA ARG A 490 14.37 -6.86 -23.08
C ARG A 490 13.45 -6.48 -21.93
N GLY A 491 13.51 -5.22 -21.48
CA GLY A 491 12.64 -4.68 -20.45
C GLY A 491 11.18 -4.56 -20.90
N GLU A 492 10.94 -4.01 -22.10
CA GLU A 492 9.60 -3.92 -22.70
C GLU A 492 8.99 -5.30 -22.92
N PHE A 493 9.78 -6.27 -23.39
CA PHE A 493 9.29 -7.63 -23.57
C PHE A 493 8.90 -8.29 -22.24
N ALA A 494 9.68 -8.06 -21.17
CA ALA A 494 9.35 -8.53 -19.83
C ALA A 494 8.04 -7.91 -19.31
N GLU A 495 7.79 -6.63 -19.61
CA GLU A 495 6.55 -5.94 -19.27
C GLU A 495 5.34 -6.50 -20.01
N LEU A 496 5.44 -6.78 -21.30
CA LEU A 496 4.37 -7.45 -22.05
C LEU A 496 4.05 -8.84 -21.48
N LEU A 497 5.07 -9.63 -21.12
CA LEU A 497 4.87 -10.92 -20.45
C LEU A 497 4.23 -10.78 -19.07
N TYR A 498 4.63 -9.76 -18.31
CA TYR A 498 4.02 -9.45 -17.02
C TYR A 498 2.54 -9.10 -17.17
N ASN A 499 2.16 -8.28 -18.15
CA ASN A 499 0.77 -7.93 -18.42
C ASN A 499 -0.06 -9.15 -18.84
N ILE A 500 0.48 -10.01 -19.72
CA ILE A 500 -0.19 -11.25 -20.15
C ILE A 500 -0.36 -12.24 -18.99
N SER A 501 0.54 -12.22 -18.00
CA SER A 501 0.41 -13.07 -16.81
C SER A 501 -0.89 -12.82 -16.04
N ALA A 502 -1.49 -11.63 -16.15
CA ALA A 502 -2.79 -11.33 -15.55
C ALA A 502 -3.95 -12.18 -16.11
N LEU A 503 -3.78 -12.79 -17.31
CA LEU A 503 -4.80 -13.64 -17.93
C LEU A 503 -4.78 -15.11 -17.45
N GLY A 504 -3.76 -15.54 -16.72
CA GLY A 504 -3.68 -16.90 -16.23
C GLY A 504 -3.11 -16.89 -14.83
N GLU A 505 -3.95 -17.17 -13.82
CA GLU A 505 -3.69 -17.18 -12.38
C GLU A 505 -2.20 -17.20 -12.00
N ALA A 506 -1.52 -16.07 -12.16
CA ALA A 506 -0.08 -15.98 -11.97
C ALA A 506 0.18 -15.62 -10.50
N PRO A 507 1.02 -16.41 -9.80
CA PRO A 507 1.22 -16.27 -8.36
C PRO A 507 1.81 -14.92 -7.98
N SER A 508 1.30 -14.37 -6.88
CA SER A 508 1.62 -13.07 -6.31
C SER A 508 2.80 -13.11 -5.32
N SER A 509 3.98 -13.63 -5.71
CA SER A 509 5.21 -13.41 -4.91
C SER A 509 6.50 -13.85 -5.62
N MET A 510 7.64 -13.34 -5.12
CA MET A 510 8.87 -13.19 -5.89
C MET A 510 10.12 -13.72 -5.17
N LYS A 511 10.84 -14.68 -5.79
CA LYS A 511 12.30 -14.83 -5.58
C LYS A 511 13.00 -13.77 -6.44
N VAL A 512 13.84 -12.91 -5.87
CA VAL A 512 14.44 -11.86 -6.70
C VAL A 512 15.94 -11.92 -6.63
N LYS A 513 16.58 -12.17 -7.75
CA LYS A 513 17.99 -11.88 -7.98
C LYS A 513 18.06 -10.42 -8.44
N SER A 514 18.78 -9.56 -7.73
CA SER A 514 19.03 -8.19 -8.20
C SER A 514 20.08 -8.19 -9.32
N PHE A 515 19.93 -7.31 -10.30
CA PHE A 515 20.91 -7.10 -11.36
C PHE A 515 21.63 -5.78 -11.18
N SER A 516 22.93 -5.75 -11.48
CA SER A 516 23.77 -4.56 -11.26
C SER A 516 23.38 -3.34 -12.10
N ASP A 517 22.66 -3.56 -13.20
CA ASP A 517 22.22 -2.55 -14.16
C ASP A 517 20.73 -2.20 -14.06
N VAL A 518 20.01 -2.74 -13.06
CA VAL A 518 18.59 -2.44 -12.83
C VAL A 518 18.42 -1.79 -11.45
N LYS A 519 18.19 -0.48 -11.44
CA LYS A 519 17.92 0.29 -10.21
C LYS A 519 16.48 0.07 -9.73
N SER A 520 16.23 0.25 -8.43
CA SER A 520 14.88 0.16 -7.85
C SER A 520 13.87 1.14 -8.45
N THR A 521 14.34 2.25 -9.03
CA THR A 521 13.51 3.27 -9.70
C THR A 521 13.36 3.03 -11.21
N HIS A 522 13.84 1.90 -11.74
CA HIS A 522 13.77 1.61 -13.17
C HIS A 522 12.33 1.34 -13.60
N LYS A 523 11.85 1.91 -14.71
CA LYS A 523 10.46 1.75 -15.18
C LYS A 523 9.97 0.29 -15.26
N TYR A 524 10.81 -0.61 -15.77
CA TYR A 524 10.48 -2.04 -15.89
C TYR A 524 10.77 -2.89 -14.65
N ILE A 525 11.12 -2.31 -13.50
CA ILE A 525 11.56 -3.07 -12.31
C ILE A 525 10.53 -4.14 -11.87
N LYS A 526 9.23 -3.81 -11.92
CA LYS A 526 8.14 -4.71 -11.53
C LYS A 526 8.10 -5.96 -12.41
N ALA A 527 8.20 -5.77 -13.72
CA ALA A 527 8.19 -6.83 -14.71
C ALA A 527 9.46 -7.68 -14.68
N ILE A 528 10.62 -7.04 -14.50
CA ILE A 528 11.91 -7.72 -14.37
C ILE A 528 11.91 -8.61 -13.14
N ASN A 529 11.50 -8.06 -11.99
CA ASN A 529 11.45 -8.84 -10.77
C ASN A 529 10.45 -10.01 -10.91
N PHE A 530 9.31 -9.80 -11.58
CA PHE A 530 8.35 -10.88 -11.91
C PHE A 530 8.98 -11.98 -12.76
N ALA A 531 9.78 -11.61 -13.75
CA ALA A 531 10.46 -12.59 -14.57
C ALA A 531 11.47 -13.41 -13.75
N VAL A 532 12.16 -12.80 -12.79
CA VAL A 532 13.12 -13.52 -11.93
C VAL A 532 12.42 -14.40 -10.91
N ALA A 533 11.34 -13.90 -10.31
CA ALA A 533 10.43 -14.58 -9.39
C ALA A 533 10.12 -16.02 -9.78
N ASN A 534 9.73 -16.12 -11.04
CA ASN A 534 9.07 -17.26 -11.63
C ASN A 534 10.05 -18.08 -12.45
N GLY A 535 11.37 -17.81 -12.31
CA GLY A 535 12.41 -18.50 -13.06
C GLY A 535 12.35 -18.24 -14.58
N ILE A 536 11.62 -17.22 -15.03
CA ILE A 536 11.50 -16.82 -16.44
C ILE A 536 12.86 -16.28 -16.92
N VAL A 537 13.53 -15.50 -16.08
CA VAL A 537 14.86 -14.93 -16.34
C VAL A 537 15.82 -15.19 -15.19
N THR A 538 17.06 -15.53 -15.52
CA THR A 538 18.18 -15.71 -14.58
C THR A 538 19.21 -14.58 -14.63
N GLY A 539 19.10 -13.68 -15.62
CA GLY A 539 20.11 -12.70 -16.02
C GLY A 539 21.31 -13.33 -16.72
N TYR A 540 22.26 -12.47 -17.11
CA TYR A 540 23.52 -12.88 -17.72
C TYR A 540 24.55 -13.30 -16.67
N GLU A 541 25.60 -14.00 -17.09
CA GLU A 541 26.70 -14.46 -16.22
C GLU A 541 27.44 -13.30 -15.55
N ASP A 542 27.47 -12.12 -16.18
CA ASP A 542 28.07 -10.88 -15.66
C ASP A 542 27.22 -10.21 -14.56
N GLY A 543 26.09 -10.79 -14.18
CA GLY A 543 25.20 -10.27 -13.14
C GLY A 543 24.24 -9.16 -13.59
N THR A 544 24.11 -8.91 -14.90
CA THR A 544 23.21 -7.90 -15.47
C THR A 544 21.91 -8.48 -16.02
N PHE A 545 20.90 -7.63 -16.23
CA PHE A 545 19.65 -7.94 -16.94
C PHE A 545 19.61 -7.40 -18.37
N LYS A 546 20.26 -6.25 -18.62
CA LYS A 546 20.30 -5.47 -19.87
C LYS A 546 18.91 -4.99 -20.32
N PRO A 547 18.19 -4.17 -19.52
CA PRO A 547 16.80 -3.82 -19.79
C PRO A 547 16.62 -3.00 -21.08
N GLU A 548 17.59 -2.16 -21.42
CA GLU A 548 17.54 -1.27 -22.58
C GLU A 548 18.10 -1.92 -23.86
N ASN A 549 18.64 -3.13 -23.78
CA ASN A 549 19.14 -3.83 -24.96
C ASN A 549 17.97 -4.45 -25.74
N ASN A 550 18.06 -4.46 -27.07
CA ASN A 550 17.15 -5.19 -27.92
C ASN A 550 17.20 -6.70 -27.59
N ILE A 551 16.04 -7.34 -27.53
CA ILE A 551 15.94 -8.77 -27.22
C ILE A 551 16.10 -9.62 -28.50
N THR A 552 16.87 -10.69 -28.40
CA THR A 552 17.05 -11.64 -29.51
C THR A 552 15.90 -12.64 -29.59
N ARG A 553 15.69 -13.22 -30.77
CA ARG A 553 14.70 -14.30 -30.99
C ARG A 553 14.91 -15.49 -30.06
N ALA A 554 16.16 -15.88 -29.81
CA ALA A 554 16.50 -16.97 -28.88
C ALA A 554 16.12 -16.67 -27.42
N GLU A 555 16.30 -15.42 -26.97
CA GLU A 555 15.93 -15.00 -25.62
C GLU A 555 14.42 -14.94 -25.46
N VAL A 556 13.69 -14.43 -26.46
CA VAL A 556 12.23 -14.42 -26.49
C VAL A 556 11.66 -15.82 -26.28
N VAL A 557 12.06 -16.80 -27.12
CA VAL A 557 11.50 -18.15 -27.00
C VAL A 557 11.85 -18.81 -25.66
N THR A 558 13.03 -18.52 -25.12
CA THR A 558 13.45 -19.04 -23.81
C THR A 558 12.62 -18.46 -22.68
N MET A 559 12.40 -17.14 -22.68
CA MET A 559 11.56 -16.48 -21.67
C MET A 559 10.11 -16.95 -21.78
N VAL A 560 9.55 -17.02 -22.98
CA VAL A 560 8.16 -17.47 -23.17
C VAL A 560 7.98 -18.92 -22.74
N ASN A 561 8.85 -19.85 -23.12
CA ASN A 561 8.73 -21.24 -22.66
C ASN A 561 8.81 -21.33 -21.13
N ARG A 562 9.74 -20.62 -20.48
CA ARG A 562 9.81 -20.61 -19.00
C ARG A 562 8.56 -20.01 -18.38
N PHE A 563 8.01 -18.93 -18.95
CA PHE A 563 6.73 -18.35 -18.55
C PHE A 563 5.57 -19.36 -18.66
N LEU A 564 5.57 -20.19 -19.69
CA LEU A 564 4.60 -21.27 -19.87
C LEU A 564 4.87 -22.51 -19.00
N GLY A 565 5.94 -22.52 -18.19
CA GLY A 565 6.36 -23.66 -17.36
C GLY A 565 6.96 -24.82 -18.17
N ARG A 566 7.50 -24.54 -19.36
CA ARG A 566 8.02 -25.51 -20.32
C ARG A 566 9.53 -25.75 -20.14
N VAL A 567 9.93 -26.96 -19.76
CA VAL A 567 11.33 -27.45 -19.74
C VAL A 567 11.56 -28.52 -20.82
N PRO A 568 12.30 -28.24 -21.90
CA PRO A 568 12.42 -29.17 -23.03
C PRO A 568 13.40 -30.31 -22.75
N THR A 569 12.98 -31.56 -22.98
CA THR A 569 13.76 -32.79 -22.75
C THR A 569 14.54 -33.31 -23.97
N GLY A 570 14.57 -32.54 -25.07
CA GLY A 570 15.54 -32.72 -26.16
C GLY A 570 15.25 -33.82 -27.18
N VAL A 571 13.99 -34.27 -27.33
CA VAL A 571 13.64 -35.24 -28.40
C VAL A 571 12.96 -34.50 -29.54
N ALA A 572 13.62 -34.44 -30.70
CA ALA A 572 13.13 -33.72 -31.87
C ALA A 572 11.97 -34.47 -32.55
N GLY A 573 10.81 -33.81 -32.67
CA GLY A 573 9.87 -34.05 -33.76
C GLY A 573 10.37 -33.43 -35.08
N ALA A 574 9.60 -33.60 -36.17
CA ALA A 574 9.96 -33.37 -37.57
C ALA A 574 10.41 -31.95 -38.03
N VAL A 575 10.74 -31.01 -37.12
CA VAL A 575 11.16 -29.64 -37.44
C VAL A 575 12.64 -29.46 -37.10
N SER A 576 13.43 -28.95 -38.05
CA SER A 576 14.86 -28.61 -37.86
C SER A 576 15.21 -27.33 -38.63
N PHE A 577 16.00 -26.44 -38.03
CA PHE A 577 16.51 -25.25 -38.70
C PHE A 577 18.02 -25.34 -38.91
N SER A 578 18.50 -24.94 -40.09
CA SER A 578 19.89 -25.11 -40.51
C SER A 578 20.92 -24.37 -39.63
N ASP A 579 20.48 -23.35 -38.90
CA ASP A 579 21.28 -22.43 -38.10
C ASP A 579 21.17 -22.63 -36.58
N THR A 580 20.44 -23.66 -36.11
CA THR A 580 20.13 -23.83 -34.67
C THR A 580 20.75 -25.08 -34.03
N THR A 581 21.22 -26.05 -34.80
CA THR A 581 21.66 -27.37 -34.29
C THR A 581 22.68 -27.29 -33.15
N SER A 582 23.63 -26.35 -33.22
CA SER A 582 24.67 -26.14 -32.20
C SER A 582 24.38 -24.96 -31.26
N HIS A 583 23.19 -24.37 -31.33
CA HIS A 583 22.81 -23.19 -30.58
C HIS A 583 22.27 -23.57 -29.18
N TRP A 584 22.64 -22.81 -28.14
CA TRP A 584 22.21 -23.08 -26.75
C TRP A 584 20.67 -23.10 -26.59
N ALA A 585 19.97 -22.34 -27.42
CA ALA A 585 18.51 -22.27 -27.42
C ALA A 585 17.83 -23.33 -28.30
N ASN A 586 18.54 -24.27 -28.93
CA ASN A 586 17.96 -25.21 -29.90
C ASN A 586 16.71 -25.92 -29.34
N GLY A 587 16.79 -26.49 -28.14
CA GLY A 587 15.65 -27.16 -27.51
C GLY A 587 14.47 -26.23 -27.21
N GLN A 588 14.74 -24.96 -26.88
CA GLN A 588 13.71 -23.93 -26.65
C GLN A 588 13.03 -23.51 -27.97
N ILE A 589 13.81 -23.39 -29.03
CA ILE A 589 13.34 -23.03 -30.37
C ILE A 589 12.42 -24.13 -30.92
N LEU A 590 12.86 -25.39 -30.85
CA LEU A 590 12.06 -26.53 -31.31
C LEU A 590 10.74 -26.65 -30.55
N ALA A 591 10.79 -26.49 -29.22
CA ALA A 591 9.62 -26.47 -28.36
C ALA A 591 8.60 -25.36 -28.69
N ALA A 592 9.08 -24.20 -29.10
CA ALA A 592 8.24 -23.06 -29.44
C ALA A 592 7.53 -23.24 -30.80
N CYS A 593 8.13 -24.03 -31.69
CA CYS A 593 7.64 -24.30 -33.04
C CYS A 593 6.76 -25.57 -33.16
N ASN A 594 6.94 -26.57 -32.27
CA ASN A 594 6.14 -27.80 -32.27
C ASN A 594 6.10 -28.47 -30.86
N PRO A 595 4.96 -28.52 -30.14
CA PRO A 595 4.92 -28.95 -28.74
C PRO A 595 4.66 -30.47 -28.61
N GLU A 596 4.17 -31.13 -29.68
CA GLU A 596 3.72 -32.52 -29.67
C GLU A 596 4.88 -33.54 -29.53
N GLY A 597 6.13 -33.08 -29.66
CA GLY A 597 7.34 -33.90 -29.51
C GLY A 597 8.12 -33.72 -28.20
N VAL A 598 7.70 -32.82 -27.30
CA VAL A 598 8.49 -32.46 -26.11
C VAL A 598 7.77 -32.94 -24.84
N ALA A 599 8.38 -33.88 -24.11
CA ALA A 599 7.88 -34.29 -22.80
C ALA A 599 8.19 -33.19 -21.77
N TRP A 600 7.15 -32.68 -21.11
CA TRP A 600 7.21 -31.58 -20.14
C TRP A 600 7.02 -32.11 -18.71
N THR A 601 7.88 -31.69 -17.77
CA THR A 601 7.57 -31.72 -16.32
C THR A 601 7.07 -30.34 -15.92
N ALA A 602 5.87 -30.24 -15.38
CA ALA A 602 5.32 -28.98 -14.88
C ALA A 602 6.17 -28.41 -13.73
N ALA A 603 6.48 -27.11 -13.76
CA ALA A 603 7.04 -26.40 -12.61
C ALA A 603 5.90 -25.87 -11.71
N ALA A 604 6.06 -26.06 -10.39
CA ALA A 604 5.27 -25.61 -9.22
C ALA A 604 3.74 -25.43 -9.45
N THR A 605 3.00 -26.44 -9.00
CA THR A 605 1.53 -26.51 -8.92
C THR A 605 0.92 -25.42 -8.04
N ASP A 606 -0.39 -25.17 -8.17
CA ASP A 606 -1.29 -24.52 -7.17
C ASP A 606 -1.36 -25.27 -5.81
N ALA A 607 -0.28 -25.96 -5.47
CA ALA A 607 -0.15 -26.73 -4.26
C ALA A 607 -0.28 -25.79 -3.08
N LYS A 608 -1.23 -26.13 -2.21
CA LYS A 608 -1.35 -25.57 -0.88
C LYS A 608 -0.49 -26.40 0.05
N TYR A 609 0.07 -25.75 1.06
CA TYR A 609 0.68 -26.48 2.16
C TYR A 609 -0.37 -27.40 2.80
N VAL A 610 0.00 -28.66 3.00
CA VAL A 610 -0.79 -29.63 3.74
C VAL A 610 -0.11 -29.85 5.09
N VAL A 611 -0.80 -29.46 6.17
CA VAL A 611 -0.35 -29.72 7.55
C VAL A 611 -0.30 -31.24 7.76
N THR A 612 0.86 -31.75 8.15
CA THR A 612 1.06 -33.18 8.47
C THR A 612 1.78 -33.34 9.80
N GLY A 613 1.37 -34.34 10.58
CA GLY A 613 1.95 -34.65 11.90
C GLY A 613 1.06 -34.26 13.07
N THR A 614 1.65 -34.19 14.26
CA THR A 614 0.94 -34.04 15.55
C THR A 614 1.49 -32.94 16.45
N SER A 615 2.57 -32.27 16.05
CA SER A 615 3.16 -31.18 16.81
C SER A 615 3.97 -30.24 15.92
N ALA A 616 4.40 -29.09 16.44
CA ALA A 616 5.29 -28.16 15.73
C ALA A 616 6.60 -28.82 15.24
N LYS A 617 7.06 -29.87 15.95
CA LYS A 617 8.23 -30.68 15.56
C LYS A 617 8.00 -31.48 14.28
N ASP A 618 6.74 -31.65 13.86
CA ASP A 618 6.35 -32.26 12.59
C ASP A 618 5.93 -31.20 11.56
N TYR A 619 5.10 -30.24 11.96
CA TYR A 619 4.51 -29.26 11.05
C TYR A 619 5.55 -28.37 10.38
N ILE A 620 6.51 -27.86 11.14
CA ILE A 620 7.51 -26.91 10.64
C ILE A 620 8.48 -27.59 9.68
N PRO A 621 9.05 -28.77 10.00
CA PRO A 621 9.81 -29.53 9.01
C PRO A 621 8.97 -29.88 7.79
N ALA A 622 7.71 -30.28 7.95
CA ALA A 622 6.85 -30.57 6.80
C ALA A 622 6.64 -29.35 5.88
N LEU A 623 6.50 -28.14 6.43
CA LEU A 623 6.42 -26.92 5.62
C LEU A 623 7.75 -26.63 4.92
N TYR A 624 8.87 -26.78 5.64
CA TYR A 624 10.20 -26.64 5.08
C TYR A 624 10.41 -27.59 3.88
N GLU A 625 10.12 -28.88 4.03
CA GLU A 625 10.30 -29.88 2.97
C GLU A 625 9.35 -29.61 1.78
N GLN A 626 8.09 -29.22 2.05
CA GLN A 626 7.14 -28.88 0.98
C GLN A 626 7.50 -27.58 0.26
N SER A 627 8.21 -26.65 0.91
CA SER A 627 8.54 -25.32 0.37
C SER A 627 9.29 -25.36 -0.97
N ALA A 628 10.02 -26.44 -1.26
CA ALA A 628 10.69 -26.65 -2.54
C ALA A 628 9.72 -26.65 -3.73
N THR A 629 8.44 -26.93 -3.48
CA THR A 629 7.38 -27.06 -4.49
C THR A 629 6.27 -26.02 -4.35
N LEU A 630 6.23 -25.28 -3.24
CA LEU A 630 5.20 -24.29 -2.93
C LEU A 630 5.61 -22.88 -3.41
N ALA A 631 4.62 -22.11 -3.86
CA ALA A 631 4.79 -20.67 -4.09
C ALA A 631 4.88 -19.91 -2.74
N ALA A 632 5.49 -18.73 -2.73
CA ALA A 632 5.65 -17.98 -1.47
C ALA A 632 4.35 -17.57 -0.75
N PRO A 633 3.19 -17.33 -1.41
CA PRO A 633 1.95 -17.05 -0.68
C PRO A 633 1.47 -18.33 0.02
N ALA A 634 1.60 -19.50 -0.64
CA ALA A 634 1.25 -20.79 -0.04
C ALA A 634 2.17 -21.15 1.15
N ILE A 635 3.44 -20.75 1.12
CA ILE A 635 4.33 -20.88 2.29
C ILE A 635 3.86 -20.00 3.44
N ARG A 636 3.49 -18.74 3.16
CA ARG A 636 2.97 -17.81 4.19
C ARG A 636 1.64 -18.26 4.76
N ASP A 637 0.72 -18.73 3.92
CA ASP A 637 -0.52 -19.36 4.35
C ASP A 637 -0.23 -20.61 5.19
N GLY A 638 0.82 -21.35 4.85
CA GLY A 638 1.33 -22.46 5.65
C GLY A 638 1.81 -22.02 7.04
N VAL A 639 2.56 -20.93 7.14
CA VAL A 639 2.97 -20.34 8.44
C VAL A 639 1.75 -19.96 9.29
N ALA A 640 0.74 -19.33 8.68
CA ALA A 640 -0.50 -18.99 9.39
C ALA A 640 -1.25 -20.25 9.88
N GLN A 641 -1.35 -21.29 9.04
CA GLN A 641 -1.94 -22.57 9.44
C GLN A 641 -1.19 -23.25 10.59
N ILE A 642 0.15 -23.19 10.59
CA ILE A 642 0.98 -23.72 11.67
C ILE A 642 0.72 -22.96 12.98
N ALA A 643 0.68 -21.62 12.94
CA ALA A 643 0.36 -20.82 14.13
C ALA A 643 -0.98 -21.25 14.74
N GLU A 644 -2.03 -21.36 13.92
CA GLU A 644 -3.35 -21.78 14.38
C GLU A 644 -3.37 -23.20 14.94
N GLN A 645 -2.61 -24.12 14.34
CA GLN A 645 -2.50 -25.48 14.84
C GLN A 645 -1.76 -25.51 16.19
N MET A 646 -0.65 -24.79 16.32
CA MET A 646 0.09 -24.68 17.58
C MET A 646 -0.77 -24.10 18.70
N LYS A 647 -1.56 -23.04 18.44
CA LYS A 647 -2.52 -22.50 19.43
C LYS A 647 -3.50 -23.57 19.90
N LYS A 648 -4.09 -24.33 18.97
CA LYS A 648 -5.04 -25.41 19.28
C LYS A 648 -4.38 -26.50 20.13
N ASP A 649 -3.19 -26.94 19.77
CA ASP A 649 -2.49 -28.00 20.51
C ASP A 649 -2.14 -27.55 21.93
N ILE A 650 -1.68 -26.31 22.07
CA ILE A 650 -1.37 -25.71 23.38
C ILE A 650 -2.65 -25.58 24.20
N LEU A 651 -3.73 -25.01 23.68
CA LEU A 651 -5.01 -24.88 24.39
C LEU A 651 -5.57 -26.24 24.85
N ASN A 652 -5.43 -27.27 24.01
CA ASN A 652 -5.95 -28.62 24.25
C ASN A 652 -4.98 -29.55 25.00
N THR A 653 -3.89 -29.04 25.57
CA THR A 653 -2.96 -29.88 26.33
C THR A 653 -3.70 -30.57 27.51
N PRO A 654 -3.50 -31.89 27.70
CA PRO A 654 -4.04 -32.66 28.84
C PRO A 654 -3.62 -32.11 30.21
N ASN A 655 -4.32 -32.53 31.27
CA ASN A 655 -3.95 -32.11 32.63
C ASN A 655 -2.52 -32.53 32.99
N THR A 656 -1.86 -31.75 33.84
CA THR A 656 -0.42 -31.93 34.15
C THR A 656 -0.09 -33.34 34.67
N GLU A 657 -1.02 -34.00 35.36
CA GLU A 657 -0.84 -35.39 35.82
C GLU A 657 -0.68 -36.40 34.67
N GLU A 658 -1.32 -36.17 33.54
CA GLU A 658 -1.24 -37.08 32.38
C GLU A 658 0.13 -37.00 31.68
N ILE A 659 0.84 -35.88 31.84
CA ILE A 659 2.14 -35.62 31.20
C ILE A 659 3.30 -35.88 32.17
N TYR A 660 3.14 -35.47 33.43
CA TYR A 660 4.21 -35.46 34.43
C TYR A 660 3.92 -36.33 35.66
N GLY A 661 2.93 -37.24 35.59
CA GLY A 661 2.53 -38.09 36.71
C GLY A 661 3.66 -38.93 37.30
N ASP A 662 4.64 -39.32 36.49
CA ASP A 662 5.87 -40.02 36.91
C ASP A 662 6.80 -39.15 37.77
N ARG A 663 6.78 -37.82 37.60
CA ARG A 663 7.53 -36.86 38.42
C ARG A 663 6.78 -36.42 39.68
N MET A 664 5.47 -36.67 39.77
CA MET A 664 4.60 -36.33 40.93
C MET A 664 4.78 -37.31 42.10
N THR A 665 6.00 -37.41 42.62
CA THR A 665 6.39 -38.36 43.67
C THR A 665 6.10 -37.88 45.10
N GLY A 666 5.72 -36.60 45.26
CA GLY A 666 5.41 -35.97 46.54
C GLY A 666 3.90 -35.82 46.80
N GLN A 667 3.55 -35.02 47.81
CA GLN A 667 2.14 -34.71 48.10
C GLN A 667 1.58 -33.77 47.03
N LYS A 668 0.37 -34.06 46.56
CA LYS A 668 -0.41 -33.16 45.70
C LYS A 668 -1.23 -32.19 46.54
N TYR A 669 -1.24 -30.93 46.15
CA TYR A 669 -2.07 -29.88 46.69
C TYR A 669 -2.90 -29.26 45.58
N TYR A 670 -4.15 -28.94 45.89
CA TYR A 670 -5.14 -28.47 44.93
C TYR A 670 -5.58 -27.06 45.29
N ILE A 671 -5.77 -26.24 44.25
CA ILE A 671 -6.24 -24.86 44.35
C ILE A 671 -7.46 -24.71 43.44
N SER A 672 -8.54 -24.12 43.95
CA SER A 672 -9.80 -23.91 43.24
C SER A 672 -10.35 -22.54 43.61
N GLU A 673 -10.47 -21.64 42.63
CA GLU A 673 -11.05 -20.30 42.85
C GLU A 673 -12.50 -20.41 43.35
N LYS A 674 -13.28 -21.29 42.70
CA LYS A 674 -14.72 -21.42 42.89
C LYS A 674 -15.10 -22.20 44.14
N ASN A 675 -14.42 -23.32 44.39
CA ASN A 675 -14.80 -24.29 45.42
C ASN A 675 -13.79 -24.35 46.59
N GLY A 676 -12.65 -23.67 46.49
CA GLY A 676 -11.60 -23.70 47.50
C GLY A 676 -11.88 -22.84 48.73
N ASN A 677 -11.16 -23.15 49.81
CA ASN A 677 -11.10 -22.34 51.03
C ASN A 677 -9.68 -22.37 51.60
N ASP A 678 -9.10 -21.21 51.87
CA ASP A 678 -7.73 -21.10 52.39
C ASP A 678 -7.56 -21.63 53.81
N GLU A 679 -8.63 -22.02 54.51
CA GLU A 679 -8.55 -22.77 55.77
C GLU A 679 -8.38 -24.29 55.55
N ASN A 680 -8.67 -24.81 54.35
CA ASN A 680 -8.58 -26.24 54.05
C ASN A 680 -7.14 -26.79 54.08
N ASP A 681 -6.98 -28.11 54.14
CA ASP A 681 -5.65 -28.74 54.10
C ASP A 681 -5.01 -28.79 52.70
N GLY A 682 -5.79 -28.57 51.64
CA GLY A 682 -5.34 -28.53 50.25
C GLY A 682 -5.11 -29.89 49.60
N LYS A 683 -5.26 -31.01 50.32
CA LYS A 683 -4.73 -32.32 49.87
C LYS A 683 -5.60 -33.06 48.86
N THR A 684 -6.82 -32.60 48.64
CA THR A 684 -7.76 -33.18 47.65
C THR A 684 -8.48 -32.05 46.92
N PRO A 685 -9.07 -32.29 45.72
CA PRO A 685 -9.93 -31.31 45.05
C PRO A 685 -11.08 -30.78 45.94
N ALA A 686 -11.68 -31.65 46.77
CA ALA A 686 -12.76 -31.27 47.68
C ALA A 686 -12.29 -30.42 48.88
N THR A 687 -11.00 -30.47 49.21
CA THR A 687 -10.36 -29.67 50.27
C THR A 687 -9.34 -28.70 49.70
N ALA A 688 -9.55 -28.23 48.46
CA ALA A 688 -8.64 -27.32 47.79
C ALA A 688 -8.51 -25.98 48.54
N TRP A 689 -7.34 -25.36 48.43
CA TRP A 689 -7.15 -23.95 48.78
C TRP A 689 -7.84 -23.04 47.77
N LYS A 690 -8.09 -21.79 48.13
CA LYS A 690 -8.74 -20.82 47.25
C LYS A 690 -7.72 -19.97 46.49
N THR A 691 -6.69 -19.50 47.16
CA THR A 691 -5.77 -18.48 46.62
C THR A 691 -4.32 -18.97 46.52
N PRO A 692 -3.52 -18.38 45.62
CA PRO A 692 -2.07 -18.62 45.59
C PRO A 692 -1.36 -18.32 46.91
N ALA A 693 -1.85 -17.35 47.70
CA ALA A 693 -1.24 -16.98 48.98
C ALA A 693 -1.22 -18.13 50.00
N ALA A 694 -2.17 -19.07 49.91
CA ALA A 694 -2.21 -20.26 50.76
C ALA A 694 -0.97 -21.16 50.58
N ILE A 695 -0.37 -21.17 49.38
CA ILE A 695 0.85 -21.91 49.07
C ILE A 695 1.97 -21.48 50.03
N ALA A 696 2.24 -20.18 50.11
CA ALA A 696 3.28 -19.62 50.98
C ALA A 696 2.95 -19.75 52.46
N ALA A 697 1.66 -19.56 52.81
CA ALA A 697 1.22 -19.60 54.20
C ALA A 697 1.31 -21.00 54.80
N LYS A 698 1.06 -22.05 54.00
CA LYS A 698 0.93 -23.43 54.47
C LYS A 698 2.11 -24.33 54.11
N LEU A 699 2.86 -24.00 53.06
CA LEU A 699 4.06 -24.73 52.67
C LEU A 699 5.30 -23.90 53.03
N ARG A 700 6.25 -24.50 53.76
CA ARG A 700 7.55 -23.88 54.06
C ARG A 700 8.72 -24.59 53.39
N PHE A 701 8.73 -25.93 53.45
CA PHE A 701 9.82 -26.75 52.92
C PHE A 701 9.26 -28.03 52.28
N PRO A 702 8.52 -27.93 51.17
CA PRO A 702 7.98 -29.11 50.50
C PRO A 702 9.10 -30.02 50.00
N LYS A 703 8.85 -31.33 49.99
CA LYS A 703 9.78 -32.32 49.44
C LYS A 703 9.76 -32.25 47.90
N ALA A 704 10.85 -32.64 47.26
CA ALA A 704 10.87 -32.82 45.80
C ALA A 704 9.73 -33.74 45.34
N GLY A 705 9.14 -33.44 44.18
CA GLY A 705 7.95 -34.09 43.66
C GLY A 705 6.63 -33.57 44.25
N THR A 706 6.66 -32.62 45.19
CA THR A 706 5.43 -31.95 45.66
C THR A 706 4.77 -31.22 44.49
N THR A 707 3.47 -31.44 44.33
CA THR A 707 2.71 -30.92 43.19
C THR A 707 1.66 -29.94 43.66
N ILE A 708 1.57 -28.78 43.01
CA ILE A 708 0.55 -27.77 43.22
C ILE A 708 -0.27 -27.67 41.94
N LEU A 709 -1.54 -28.06 42.00
CA LEU A 709 -2.44 -28.10 40.84
C LEU A 709 -3.54 -27.05 40.99
N PHE A 710 -3.71 -26.21 39.98
CA PHE A 710 -4.76 -25.21 39.87
C PHE A 710 -5.92 -25.74 39.03
N GLU A 711 -7.16 -25.50 39.47
CA GLU A 711 -8.36 -25.95 38.76
C GLU A 711 -8.50 -25.16 37.45
N ARG A 712 -8.71 -25.89 36.35
CA ARG A 712 -9.06 -25.32 35.03
C ARG A 712 -10.34 -24.48 35.13
N GLY A 713 -10.39 -23.41 34.35
CA GLY A 713 -11.42 -22.37 34.40
C GLY A 713 -11.29 -21.38 35.56
N GLY A 714 -10.38 -21.60 36.52
CA GLY A 714 -10.17 -20.69 37.65
C GLY A 714 -9.32 -19.46 37.31
N VAL A 715 -9.57 -18.37 38.04
CA VAL A 715 -8.88 -17.08 37.93
C VAL A 715 -8.19 -16.76 39.26
N TYR A 716 -6.86 -16.83 39.29
CA TYR A 716 -6.04 -16.78 40.49
C TYR A 716 -5.21 -15.50 40.53
N ARG A 717 -5.41 -14.68 41.56
CA ARG A 717 -4.79 -13.35 41.69
C ARG A 717 -3.63 -13.36 42.67
N GLY A 718 -2.51 -12.74 42.27
CA GLY A 718 -1.32 -12.53 43.07
C GLY A 718 -0.12 -13.40 42.69
N GLN A 719 1.00 -13.15 43.38
CA GLN A 719 2.27 -13.87 43.16
C GLN A 719 2.20 -15.31 43.69
N VAL A 720 2.85 -16.23 42.97
CA VAL A 720 3.00 -17.64 43.33
C VAL A 720 4.39 -17.89 43.88
N THR A 721 4.47 -18.43 45.10
CA THR A 721 5.75 -18.83 45.70
C THR A 721 6.31 -20.08 45.03
N SER A 722 7.54 -19.97 44.51
CA SER A 722 8.29 -21.06 43.88
C SER A 722 9.07 -21.89 44.90
N PHE A 723 9.01 -23.22 44.81
CA PHE A 723 9.79 -24.14 45.63
C PHE A 723 10.73 -25.02 44.81
N HIS A 724 11.85 -25.43 45.43
CA HIS A 724 12.75 -26.43 44.86
C HIS A 724 12.05 -27.79 44.71
N GLY A 725 12.24 -28.45 43.57
CA GLY A 725 11.70 -29.79 43.34
C GLY A 725 10.19 -29.84 43.07
N ALA A 726 9.51 -28.69 42.96
CA ALA A 726 8.05 -28.63 42.87
C ALA A 726 7.54 -28.67 41.42
N ILE A 727 6.31 -29.15 41.27
CA ILE A 727 5.58 -29.17 39.99
C ILE A 727 4.34 -28.29 40.15
N TYR A 728 4.18 -27.30 39.30
CA TYR A 728 3.01 -26.43 39.23
C TYR A 728 2.27 -26.74 37.94
N GLY A 729 0.96 -26.97 38.01
CA GLY A 729 0.17 -27.16 36.80
C GLY A 729 -1.32 -27.24 37.02
N SER A 730 -2.02 -27.98 36.17
CA SER A 730 -3.48 -27.94 36.08
C SER A 730 -4.17 -29.26 36.45
N TYR A 731 -5.43 -29.16 36.89
CA TYR A 731 -6.36 -30.28 37.01
C TYR A 731 -7.80 -29.83 36.68
N GLY A 732 -8.68 -30.78 36.40
CA GLY A 732 -10.10 -30.52 36.14
C GLY A 732 -10.40 -30.21 34.67
N GLU A 733 -11.50 -29.49 34.43
CA GLU A 733 -12.07 -29.25 33.11
C GLU A 733 -12.18 -27.75 32.80
N GLY A 734 -12.18 -27.39 31.51
CA GLY A 734 -12.33 -26.00 31.05
C GLY A 734 -11.03 -25.35 30.57
N PRO A 735 -11.00 -24.01 30.40
CA PRO A 735 -9.81 -23.27 29.99
C PRO A 735 -8.63 -23.47 30.95
N LYS A 736 -7.40 -23.20 30.49
CA LYS A 736 -6.23 -23.31 31.37
C LYS A 736 -6.40 -22.41 32.61
N PRO A 737 -5.86 -22.79 33.78
CA PRO A 737 -5.91 -21.94 34.96
C PRO A 737 -5.22 -20.60 34.67
N LEU A 738 -5.92 -19.49 34.90
CA LEU A 738 -5.39 -18.15 34.67
C LEU A 738 -4.78 -17.59 35.95
N LEU A 739 -3.49 -17.34 35.93
CA LEU A 739 -2.75 -16.65 36.99
C LEU A 739 -2.51 -15.21 36.54
N LEU A 740 -2.87 -14.26 37.39
CA LEU A 740 -2.69 -12.85 37.07
C LEU A 740 -2.21 -12.06 38.28
N GLN A 741 -1.39 -11.06 38.03
CA GLN A 741 -0.88 -10.21 39.11
C GLN A 741 -1.91 -9.15 39.53
N SER A 742 -2.68 -8.60 38.58
CA SER A 742 -3.73 -7.61 38.86
C SER A 742 -4.61 -8.04 40.04
N ALA A 743 -4.63 -7.21 41.09
CA ALA A 743 -5.22 -7.60 42.37
C ALA A 743 -6.74 -7.76 42.33
N LYS A 744 -7.43 -7.03 41.43
CA LYS A 744 -8.88 -7.01 41.25
C LYS A 744 -9.25 -6.34 39.93
N ASN A 745 -10.54 -6.36 39.59
CA ASN A 745 -11.09 -5.50 38.54
C ASN A 745 -11.20 -4.06 39.08
N TYR A 746 -10.56 -3.10 38.41
CA TYR A 746 -10.53 -1.67 38.75
C TYR A 746 -11.61 -0.82 38.06
N ALA A 747 -12.59 -1.44 37.41
CA ALA A 747 -13.74 -0.78 36.78
C ALA A 747 -14.80 -0.28 37.79
N ASP A 748 -14.40 0.12 39.00
CA ASP A 748 -15.29 0.78 39.96
C ASP A 748 -15.11 2.31 39.82
N PRO A 749 -16.16 3.09 39.48
CA PRO A 749 -16.08 4.54 39.38
C PRO A 749 -15.52 5.23 40.62
N ALA A 750 -15.72 4.65 41.82
CA ALA A 750 -15.22 5.20 43.07
C ALA A 750 -13.68 5.13 43.19
N LEU A 751 -13.03 4.28 42.40
CA LEU A 751 -11.57 4.18 42.37
C LEU A 751 -10.91 5.29 41.56
N TRP A 752 -11.67 6.12 40.83
CA TRP A 752 -11.12 7.12 39.92
C TRP A 752 -11.66 8.52 40.23
N VAL A 753 -10.75 9.45 40.49
CA VAL A 753 -11.05 10.86 40.79
C VAL A 753 -10.47 11.74 39.71
N GLU A 754 -11.28 12.62 39.13
CA GLU A 754 -10.81 13.62 38.17
C GLU A 754 -9.86 14.60 38.86
N THR A 755 -8.74 14.90 38.19
CA THR A 755 -7.75 15.85 38.68
C THR A 755 -8.08 17.28 38.26
N GLU A 756 -7.25 18.25 38.62
CA GLU A 756 -7.34 19.62 38.09
C GLU A 756 -7.07 19.71 36.58
N TRP A 757 -6.48 18.68 35.97
CA TRP A 757 -6.21 18.62 34.53
C TRP A 757 -7.37 17.93 33.81
N PRO A 758 -7.98 18.58 32.79
CA PRO A 758 -9.14 18.04 32.10
C PRO A 758 -8.89 16.62 31.55
N ASN A 759 -9.86 15.72 31.74
CA ASN A 759 -9.81 14.32 31.30
C ASN A 759 -8.70 13.46 31.94
N VAL A 760 -7.90 13.99 32.88
CA VAL A 760 -6.91 13.20 33.62
C VAL A 760 -7.54 12.71 34.91
N TRP A 761 -7.56 11.39 35.07
CA TRP A 761 -8.14 10.70 36.22
C TRP A 761 -7.05 10.03 37.04
N LYS A 762 -7.07 10.24 38.35
CA LYS A 762 -6.16 9.61 39.31
C LYS A 762 -6.86 8.41 39.97
N CYS A 763 -6.17 7.28 40.03
CA CYS A 763 -6.58 6.15 40.87
C CYS A 763 -6.47 6.55 42.36
N THR A 764 -7.49 6.25 43.14
CA THR A 764 -7.51 6.50 44.59
C THR A 764 -6.55 5.61 45.37
N GLU A 765 -6.15 4.48 44.78
CA GLU A 765 -5.17 3.56 45.35
C GLU A 765 -3.78 3.84 44.78
N GLN A 766 -2.77 3.78 45.65
CA GLN A 766 -1.37 3.84 45.23
C GLN A 766 -0.89 2.45 44.83
N LEU A 767 -0.25 2.36 43.68
CA LEU A 767 0.14 1.09 43.05
C LEU A 767 1.64 1.11 42.74
N VAL A 768 2.27 -0.05 42.78
CA VAL A 768 3.71 -0.19 42.57
C VAL A 768 4.00 -0.23 41.07
N ASN A 769 4.35 0.93 40.51
CA ASN A 769 4.98 1.04 39.18
C ASN A 769 4.24 0.23 38.11
N VAL A 770 3.02 0.66 37.79
CA VAL A 770 2.14 -0.04 36.85
C VAL A 770 2.74 0.01 35.46
N GLY A 771 2.88 -1.16 34.84
CA GLY A 771 3.47 -1.36 33.52
C GLY A 771 2.46 -1.59 32.40
N ILE A 772 1.30 -2.17 32.74
CA ILE A 772 0.24 -2.49 31.79
C ILE A 772 -1.13 -2.20 32.40
N ILE A 773 -2.04 -1.72 31.54
CA ILE A 773 -3.47 -1.60 31.83
C ILE A 773 -4.23 -2.28 30.69
N GLY A 774 -5.10 -3.23 31.02
CA GLY A 774 -6.06 -3.82 30.09
C GLY A 774 -7.48 -3.30 30.34
N PHE A 775 -8.22 -2.96 29.27
CA PHE A 775 -9.59 -2.47 29.31
C PHE A 775 -10.54 -3.43 28.57
N ASP A 776 -11.65 -3.83 29.21
CA ASP A 776 -12.68 -4.71 28.62
C ASP A 776 -12.18 -6.05 28.06
N HIS A 777 -11.05 -6.57 28.55
CA HIS A 777 -10.54 -7.87 28.15
C HIS A 777 -11.45 -8.99 28.64
N ASP A 778 -11.73 -9.95 27.76
CA ASP A 778 -12.21 -11.25 28.21
C ASP A 778 -11.00 -12.05 28.71
N LEU A 779 -10.99 -12.36 30.00
CA LEU A 779 -9.83 -12.98 30.65
C LEU A 779 -9.54 -14.39 30.13
N GLN A 780 -10.53 -15.09 29.57
CA GLN A 780 -10.37 -16.47 29.08
C GLN A 780 -10.74 -16.65 27.60
N ASP A 781 -10.94 -15.55 26.85
CA ASP A 781 -10.97 -15.62 25.40
C ASP A 781 -9.55 -15.72 24.85
N TYR A 782 -9.38 -16.61 23.87
CA TYR A 782 -8.13 -16.86 23.16
C TYR A 782 -8.35 -16.83 21.63
N SER A 783 -9.44 -16.21 21.17
CA SER A 783 -9.74 -15.98 19.76
C SER A 783 -8.78 -14.95 19.14
N ASP A 784 -8.77 -14.84 17.81
CA ASP A 784 -7.95 -13.83 17.11
C ASP A 784 -8.37 -12.38 17.47
N ALA A 785 -9.58 -12.15 17.98
CA ALA A 785 -9.99 -10.83 18.47
C ALA A 785 -9.13 -10.37 19.66
N THR A 786 -8.46 -11.30 20.35
CA THR A 786 -7.63 -11.01 21.52
C THR A 786 -6.33 -10.25 21.20
N TYR A 787 -5.96 -10.15 19.92
CA TYR A 787 -4.81 -9.34 19.51
C TYR A 787 -5.10 -7.83 19.50
N ASP A 788 -6.37 -7.45 19.35
CA ASP A 788 -6.82 -6.06 19.24
C ASP A 788 -7.55 -5.56 20.50
N GLU A 789 -7.39 -6.26 21.63
CA GLU A 789 -7.96 -5.83 22.93
C GLU A 789 -7.41 -4.45 23.34
N LEU A 790 -8.21 -3.69 24.08
CA LEU A 790 -7.87 -2.31 24.46
C LEU A 790 -6.88 -2.30 25.61
N TYR A 791 -5.75 -1.61 25.43
CA TYR A 791 -4.72 -1.44 26.46
C TYR A 791 -4.32 0.02 26.64
N GLY A 792 -3.70 0.32 27.78
CA GLY A 792 -3.15 1.64 28.08
C GLY A 792 -1.81 1.91 27.40
N LEU A 793 -1.58 3.14 26.96
CA LEU A 793 -0.29 3.59 26.46
C LEU A 793 0.54 4.21 27.58
N ILE A 794 1.62 3.54 27.98
CA ILE A 794 2.49 4.01 29.06
C ILE A 794 3.27 5.27 28.67
N MET A 795 3.25 6.27 29.55
CA MET A 795 4.05 7.50 29.49
C MET A 795 5.05 7.49 30.65
N ASN A 796 6.33 7.73 30.37
CA ASN A 796 7.38 7.75 31.37
C ASN A 796 7.94 9.16 31.52
N LYS A 797 8.13 9.62 32.76
CA LYS A 797 8.76 10.92 33.05
C LYS A 797 10.14 11.03 32.38
N ASP A 798 10.48 12.23 31.93
CA ASP A 798 11.74 12.60 31.28
C ASP A 798 12.03 11.81 29.97
N THR A 799 11.04 11.07 29.46
CA THR A 799 11.16 10.29 28.23
C THR A 799 10.37 10.96 27.12
N ARG A 800 11.03 11.27 26.00
CA ARG A 800 10.43 11.98 24.85
C ARG A 800 9.78 13.33 25.21
N GLY A 801 10.30 14.01 26.25
CA GLY A 801 9.84 15.34 26.67
C GLY A 801 8.63 15.36 27.61
N PHE A 802 8.14 14.20 28.07
CA PHE A 802 7.02 14.11 29.01
C PHE A 802 7.46 14.42 30.45
N ASP A 803 6.88 15.44 31.09
CA ASP A 803 7.22 15.85 32.48
C ASP A 803 6.27 15.27 33.54
N GLY A 804 5.03 14.94 33.21
CA GLY A 804 4.11 14.35 34.19
C GLY A 804 2.65 14.32 33.78
N PRO A 805 1.74 14.01 34.72
CA PRO A 805 0.34 13.69 34.40
C PRO A 805 -0.42 14.83 33.73
N HIS A 806 0.00 16.08 33.93
CA HIS A 806 -0.56 17.28 33.31
C HIS A 806 -0.38 17.34 31.78
N GLU A 807 0.54 16.54 31.22
CA GLU A 807 0.81 16.48 29.78
C GLU A 807 0.18 15.26 29.09
N LEU A 808 -0.55 14.43 29.84
CA LEU A 808 -1.33 13.35 29.23
C LEU A 808 -2.40 13.97 28.32
N CYS A 809 -2.48 13.51 27.08
CA CYS A 809 -3.34 14.14 26.06
C CYS A 809 -3.99 13.15 25.08
N GLY A 810 -3.47 11.92 24.98
CA GLY A 810 -4.05 10.85 24.18
C GLY A 810 -4.96 9.96 25.02
N ASP A 811 -6.13 9.60 24.49
CA ASP A 811 -7.06 8.69 25.15
C ASP A 811 -6.36 7.38 25.54
N LEU A 812 -6.54 6.93 26.79
CA LEU A 812 -5.91 5.74 27.39
C LEU A 812 -4.39 5.81 27.58
N GLN A 813 -3.78 6.99 27.44
CA GLN A 813 -2.44 7.21 27.97
C GLN A 813 -2.48 7.13 29.50
N PHE A 814 -1.44 6.55 30.10
CA PHE A 814 -1.31 6.48 31.54
C PHE A 814 0.11 6.76 32.03
N TYR A 815 0.21 7.25 33.25
CA TYR A 815 1.46 7.53 33.95
C TYR A 815 1.42 6.95 35.35
N SER A 816 2.40 6.10 35.69
CA SER A 816 2.60 5.60 37.05
C SER A 816 3.74 6.36 37.72
N GLU A 817 3.45 7.05 38.80
CA GLU A 817 4.45 7.76 39.59
C GLU A 817 5.32 6.78 40.40
N LEU A 818 6.64 7.04 40.46
CA LEU A 818 7.61 6.13 41.10
C LEU A 818 7.99 6.54 42.53
N ASN A 819 7.57 7.69 43.05
CA ASN A 819 7.91 8.14 44.42
C ASN A 819 9.41 8.01 44.79
N GLY A 820 10.29 8.32 43.82
CA GLY A 820 11.75 8.26 43.97
C GLY A 820 12.38 6.86 43.90
N SER A 821 11.60 5.78 43.68
CA SER A 821 12.14 4.42 43.51
C SER A 821 11.17 3.50 42.75
N THR A 822 11.68 2.66 41.85
CA THR A 822 10.87 1.75 41.02
C THR A 822 10.11 0.67 41.81
N GLY A 823 10.42 0.47 43.09
CA GLY A 823 9.76 -0.50 43.96
C GLY A 823 8.80 0.11 45.00
N LYS A 824 8.50 1.42 44.93
CA LYS A 824 7.56 2.07 45.84
C LYS A 824 6.21 2.25 45.16
N ALA A 825 5.14 2.14 45.95
CA ALA A 825 3.80 2.51 45.50
C ALA A 825 3.72 4.02 45.24
N GLY A 826 3.03 4.40 44.17
CA GLY A 826 2.79 5.79 43.79
C GLY A 826 1.45 5.98 43.10
N ASP A 827 1.16 7.23 42.76
CA ASP A 827 -0.10 7.59 42.13
C ASP A 827 -0.15 7.08 40.67
N LEU A 828 -1.32 6.59 40.25
CA LEU A 828 -1.59 6.19 38.87
C LEU A 828 -2.55 7.19 38.24
N PHE A 829 -2.20 7.70 37.05
CA PHE A 829 -3.01 8.63 36.27
C PHE A 829 -3.35 8.03 34.91
N VAL A 830 -4.59 8.21 34.46
CA VAL A 830 -5.09 7.78 33.14
C VAL A 830 -5.81 8.94 32.47
N TYR A 831 -5.51 9.21 31.22
CA TYR A 831 -6.25 10.17 30.40
C TYR A 831 -7.43 9.48 29.72
N SER A 832 -8.66 9.92 30.01
CA SER A 832 -9.89 9.37 29.44
C SER A 832 -10.81 10.47 28.96
N THR A 833 -10.88 10.60 27.64
CA THR A 833 -11.70 11.60 26.93
C THR A 833 -13.21 11.37 27.08
N LYS A 834 -13.60 10.16 27.48
CA LYS A 834 -15.00 9.73 27.61
C LYS A 834 -15.47 9.65 29.06
N GLY A 835 -14.87 10.45 29.94
CA GLY A 835 -15.22 10.53 31.37
C GLY A 835 -14.54 9.47 32.24
N ASN A 836 -15.10 9.24 33.42
CA ASN A 836 -14.53 8.37 34.46
C ASN A 836 -14.20 6.96 33.91
N PRO A 837 -12.94 6.51 33.94
CA PRO A 837 -12.54 5.19 33.44
C PRO A 837 -13.34 4.04 34.05
N GLY A 838 -13.62 4.09 35.36
CA GLY A 838 -14.39 3.07 36.07
C GLY A 838 -15.86 3.01 35.64
N SER A 839 -16.44 4.10 35.10
CA SER A 839 -17.78 4.08 34.51
C SER A 839 -17.76 3.67 33.03
N ARG A 840 -16.64 3.90 32.36
CA ARG A 840 -16.48 3.75 30.92
C ARG A 840 -16.30 2.30 30.50
N PHE A 841 -15.56 1.53 31.30
CA PHE A 841 -15.18 0.15 31.00
C PHE A 841 -15.88 -0.83 31.94
N LYS A 842 -16.18 -2.04 31.45
CA LYS A 842 -16.70 -3.17 32.22
C LYS A 842 -15.59 -3.83 33.06
N SER A 843 -14.36 -3.81 32.55
CA SER A 843 -13.21 -4.32 33.29
C SER A 843 -11.95 -3.48 33.07
N ILE A 844 -11.19 -3.28 34.15
CA ILE A 844 -9.86 -2.68 34.12
C ILE A 844 -8.92 -3.57 34.92
N GLU A 845 -7.86 -4.06 34.29
CA GLU A 845 -6.83 -4.88 34.94
C GLU A 845 -5.51 -4.12 34.95
N LEU A 846 -4.85 -4.07 36.12
CA LEU A 846 -3.64 -3.27 36.35
C LEU A 846 -2.47 -4.18 36.72
N GLY A 847 -1.42 -4.20 35.89
CA GLY A 847 -0.20 -4.97 36.16
C GLY A 847 0.89 -4.12 36.79
N GLU A 848 1.20 -4.38 38.07
CA GLU A 848 2.28 -3.76 38.84
C GLU A 848 3.64 -4.44 38.59
N LYS A 849 4.72 -3.82 39.07
CA LYS A 849 6.08 -4.36 39.01
C LYS A 849 6.30 -5.54 39.98
N ILE A 850 5.57 -6.63 39.76
CA ILE A 850 5.58 -7.85 40.58
C ILE A 850 5.52 -9.07 39.67
N ASP A 851 6.52 -9.94 39.70
CA ASP A 851 6.52 -11.14 38.86
C ASP A 851 5.50 -12.17 39.37
N ILE A 852 4.88 -12.94 38.48
CA ILE A 852 3.90 -13.98 38.87
C ILE A 852 4.63 -15.14 39.56
N PHE A 853 5.72 -15.63 38.97
CA PHE A 853 6.67 -16.53 39.63
C PHE A 853 8.01 -15.84 39.78
N ASP A 854 8.56 -15.85 40.99
CA ASP A 854 9.90 -15.30 41.26
C ASP A 854 10.79 -16.30 42.01
N GLY A 855 12.04 -15.88 42.27
CA GLY A 855 12.97 -16.58 43.14
C GLY A 855 14.13 -17.24 42.40
N SER A 856 14.69 -18.31 42.98
CA SER A 856 15.76 -19.11 42.36
C SER A 856 15.56 -20.60 42.64
N PRO A 857 14.39 -21.16 42.26
CA PRO A 857 14.09 -22.57 42.47
C PRO A 857 15.08 -23.44 41.67
N LYS A 858 15.12 -24.74 41.96
CA LYS A 858 15.89 -25.74 41.21
C LYS A 858 15.02 -26.96 41.02
N ASN A 859 15.16 -27.68 39.91
CA ASN A 859 14.32 -28.85 39.58
C ASN A 859 12.82 -28.51 39.68
N ILE A 860 12.36 -27.53 38.92
CA ILE A 860 10.98 -27.04 38.96
C ILE A 860 10.30 -27.27 37.61
N VAL A 861 9.02 -27.64 37.64
CA VAL A 861 8.17 -27.74 36.45
C VAL A 861 7.03 -26.74 36.59
N ILE A 862 6.82 -25.94 35.56
CA ILE A 862 5.65 -25.07 35.40
C ILE A 862 4.97 -25.50 34.10
N ASP A 863 3.78 -26.07 34.23
CA ASP A 863 3.10 -26.72 33.11
C ASP A 863 1.64 -26.30 33.00
N ASN A 864 1.15 -26.10 31.78
CA ASN A 864 -0.28 -26.00 31.49
C ASN A 864 -1.02 -24.88 32.25
N LEU A 865 -0.39 -23.71 32.40
CA LEU A 865 -0.94 -22.51 33.03
C LEU A 865 -1.05 -21.34 32.04
N SER A 866 -1.96 -20.41 32.28
CA SER A 866 -2.02 -19.11 31.60
C SER A 866 -1.58 -18.00 32.54
N LEU A 867 -0.75 -17.07 32.08
CA LEU A 867 -0.20 -15.97 32.86
C LEU A 867 -0.52 -14.64 32.16
N LYS A 868 -1.16 -13.69 32.87
CA LYS A 868 -1.62 -12.40 32.32
C LYS A 868 -1.46 -11.23 33.29
N PHE A 869 -1.37 -10.00 32.78
CA PHE A 869 -1.43 -8.74 33.54
C PHE A 869 -0.50 -8.64 34.75
N THR A 870 0.78 -8.88 34.52
CA THR A 870 1.86 -8.36 35.38
C THR A 870 2.58 -7.24 34.66
N GLY A 871 3.00 -6.21 35.40
CA GLY A 871 3.94 -5.22 34.90
C GLY A 871 5.40 -5.69 34.93
N GLY A 872 5.71 -6.79 35.64
CA GLY A 872 7.01 -7.45 35.70
C GLY A 872 7.11 -8.64 34.74
N HIS A 873 7.63 -9.77 35.22
CA HIS A 873 7.75 -11.02 34.47
C HIS A 873 6.60 -11.99 34.72
N GLY A 874 6.28 -12.83 33.73
CA GLY A 874 5.51 -14.04 34.00
C GLY A 874 6.30 -14.97 34.93
N ILE A 875 7.53 -15.28 34.54
CA ILE A 875 8.51 -16.02 35.35
C ILE A 875 9.81 -15.23 35.39
N GLY A 876 10.24 -14.79 36.58
CA GLY A 876 11.50 -14.08 36.81
C GLY A 876 12.40 -14.85 37.78
N PHE A 877 13.28 -15.70 37.25
CA PHE A 877 14.18 -16.50 38.07
C PHE A 877 15.61 -15.98 38.07
N GLY A 878 16.26 -16.05 39.23
CA GLY A 878 17.70 -15.85 39.38
C GLY A 878 18.51 -17.08 38.93
N THR A 879 19.69 -17.27 39.51
CA THR A 879 20.56 -18.42 39.16
C THR A 879 19.89 -19.75 39.56
N THR A 880 19.65 -20.61 38.59
CA THR A 880 18.80 -21.81 38.71
C THR A 880 19.40 -23.03 38.00
N SER A 881 18.78 -24.20 38.15
CA SER A 881 19.08 -25.41 37.38
C SER A 881 17.83 -26.29 37.25
N ASP A 882 17.75 -27.04 36.17
CA ASP A 882 16.67 -27.99 35.87
C ASP A 882 15.27 -27.36 35.93
N VAL A 883 15.03 -26.32 35.12
CA VAL A 883 13.71 -25.69 35.00
C VAL A 883 13.03 -26.16 33.72
N THR A 884 11.76 -26.55 33.84
CA THR A 884 10.91 -26.92 32.71
C THR A 884 9.68 -26.01 32.69
N VAL A 885 9.47 -25.28 31.58
CA VAL A 885 8.27 -24.45 31.35
C VAL A 885 7.59 -24.97 30.08
N THR A 886 6.43 -25.61 30.25
CA THR A 886 5.74 -26.28 29.14
C THR A 886 4.27 -25.97 29.04
N ASN A 887 3.74 -25.98 27.81
CA ASN A 887 2.31 -25.92 27.56
C ASN A 887 1.61 -24.70 28.17
N CYS A 888 2.36 -23.62 28.44
CA CYS A 888 1.84 -22.42 29.08
C CYS A 888 1.45 -21.35 28.05
N ILE A 889 0.56 -20.46 28.46
CA ILE A 889 0.18 -19.27 27.70
C ILE A 889 0.66 -18.04 28.48
N PHE A 890 1.40 -17.15 27.82
CA PHE A 890 1.83 -15.88 28.38
C PHE A 890 1.25 -14.77 27.52
N SER A 891 0.51 -13.85 28.14
CA SER A 891 -0.19 -12.81 27.41
C SER A 891 -0.21 -11.49 28.17
N TRP A 892 -0.06 -10.36 27.48
CA TRP A 892 -0.24 -9.03 28.08
C TRP A 892 0.60 -8.82 29.35
N LEU A 893 1.92 -8.94 29.21
CA LEU A 893 2.90 -8.85 30.30
C LEU A 893 3.92 -7.73 30.08
N GLY A 894 4.36 -7.12 31.18
CA GLY A 894 5.48 -6.19 31.24
C GLY A 894 5.10 -4.72 31.22
N GLY A 895 6.07 -3.89 30.88
CA GLY A 895 5.93 -2.44 30.72
C GLY A 895 6.34 -1.62 31.94
N SER A 896 6.58 -2.21 33.11
CA SER A 896 6.98 -1.42 34.30
C SER A 896 8.36 -0.82 34.12
N VAL A 897 8.67 0.25 34.85
CA VAL A 897 10.00 0.85 34.84
C VAL A 897 10.97 -0.01 35.65
N LEU A 898 11.99 -0.59 35.01
CA LEU A 898 13.07 -1.33 35.67
C LEU A 898 13.98 -0.38 36.46
N LYS A 899 14.47 0.66 35.78
CA LYS A 899 15.38 1.67 36.33
C LYS A 899 15.26 3.01 35.59
N ILE A 900 15.71 4.06 36.27
CA ILE A 900 15.96 5.37 35.68
C ILE A 900 17.46 5.47 35.38
N ASN A 901 17.80 5.86 34.14
CA ASN A 901 19.18 5.97 33.68
C ASN A 901 19.81 7.29 34.12
N GLU A 902 21.14 7.41 34.01
CA GLU A 902 21.88 8.63 34.38
C GLU A 902 21.44 9.86 33.57
N ASN A 903 21.02 9.66 32.32
CA ASN A 903 20.43 10.69 31.46
C ASN A 903 18.95 10.98 31.78
N LYS A 904 18.43 10.48 32.90
CA LYS A 904 17.05 10.60 33.39
C LYS A 904 15.97 9.91 32.57
N THR A 905 16.31 9.12 31.56
CA THR A 905 15.28 8.34 30.83
C THR A 905 14.93 7.05 31.57
N ALA A 906 13.70 6.56 31.40
CA ALA A 906 13.27 5.27 31.96
C ALA A 906 13.66 4.10 31.04
N THR A 907 14.07 2.99 31.65
CA THR A 907 14.13 1.68 30.99
C THR A 907 12.99 0.83 31.52
N ASN A 908 12.04 0.49 30.66
CA ASN A 908 10.94 -0.43 30.98
C ASN A 908 11.38 -1.88 30.76
N TYR A 909 10.67 -2.87 31.31
CA TYR A 909 10.98 -4.30 31.16
C TYR A 909 9.72 -5.16 31.29
N GLY A 910 9.88 -6.47 31.09
CA GLY A 910 8.87 -7.47 31.43
C GLY A 910 8.81 -8.56 30.38
N ASN A 911 9.21 -9.76 30.80
CA ASN A 911 9.41 -10.92 29.95
C ASN A 911 8.36 -11.99 30.26
N ALA A 912 8.00 -12.82 29.30
CA ALA A 912 7.18 -13.99 29.62
C ALA A 912 7.99 -14.96 30.50
N VAL A 913 9.22 -15.25 30.10
CA VAL A 913 10.15 -16.12 30.84
C VAL A 913 11.55 -15.51 30.89
N GLU A 914 12.07 -15.28 32.10
CA GLU A 914 13.41 -14.76 32.34
C GLU A 914 14.23 -15.65 33.26
N ILE A 915 15.50 -15.82 32.90
CA ILE A 915 16.57 -16.10 33.86
C ILE A 915 17.55 -14.93 33.92
N TYR A 916 17.72 -14.39 35.12
CA TYR A 916 18.74 -13.39 35.44
C TYR A 916 19.92 -14.03 36.21
N GLY A 917 20.84 -14.66 35.49
CA GLY A 917 22.00 -15.34 36.08
C GLY A 917 22.47 -16.58 35.33
N GLY A 918 23.19 -17.44 36.06
CA GLY A 918 23.65 -18.72 35.54
C GLY A 918 22.55 -19.77 35.51
N CYS A 919 22.65 -20.73 34.59
CA CYS A 919 21.74 -21.87 34.51
C CYS A 919 22.45 -23.13 33.99
N ASP A 920 21.90 -24.27 34.38
CA ASP A 920 22.26 -25.59 33.86
C ASP A 920 20.98 -26.43 33.75
N GLY A 921 20.48 -26.62 32.52
CA GLY A 921 19.19 -27.28 32.27
C GLY A 921 18.01 -26.32 32.33
N TYR A 922 17.65 -25.74 31.18
CA TYR A 922 16.48 -24.88 31.05
C TYR A 922 15.69 -25.21 29.78
N PHE A 923 14.46 -25.67 29.94
CA PHE A 923 13.65 -26.21 28.87
C PHE A 923 12.35 -25.41 28.76
N VAL A 924 12.23 -24.58 27.73
CA VAL A 924 11.01 -23.82 27.42
C VAL A 924 10.41 -24.42 26.16
N GLU A 925 9.36 -25.22 26.33
CA GLU A 925 8.79 -25.97 25.22
C GLU A 925 7.28 -25.85 25.07
N ASN A 926 6.81 -25.77 23.82
CA ASN A 926 5.38 -25.79 23.50
C ASN A 926 4.56 -24.72 24.24
N ASN A 927 5.08 -23.49 24.31
CA ASN A 927 4.37 -22.36 24.93
C ASN A 927 3.86 -21.39 23.86
N TRP A 928 2.75 -20.71 24.17
CA TRP A 928 2.24 -19.59 23.37
C TRP A 928 2.49 -18.29 24.12
N MET A 929 3.29 -17.40 23.53
CA MET A 929 3.71 -16.15 24.13
C MET A 929 3.32 -15.01 23.20
N TYR A 930 2.38 -14.17 23.62
CA TYR A 930 1.89 -13.07 22.79
C TYR A 930 1.68 -11.78 23.56
N GLN A 931 1.77 -10.64 22.88
CA GLN A 931 1.61 -9.31 23.50
C GLN A 931 2.52 -9.15 24.74
N ILE A 932 3.82 -9.40 24.57
CA ILE A 932 4.83 -9.24 25.63
C ILE A 932 5.62 -7.95 25.39
N TYR A 933 5.76 -7.13 26.45
CA TYR A 933 6.37 -5.82 26.33
C TYR A 933 7.84 -5.87 25.90
N ASP A 934 8.62 -6.77 26.51
CA ASP A 934 10.07 -6.89 26.29
C ASP A 934 10.42 -8.16 25.51
N THR A 935 10.68 -9.29 26.19
CA THR A 935 11.10 -10.53 25.53
C THR A 935 10.16 -11.69 25.85
N ALA A 936 9.84 -12.53 24.87
CA ALA A 936 9.17 -13.81 25.15
C ALA A 936 10.03 -14.68 26.08
N VAL A 937 11.26 -15.03 25.67
CA VAL A 937 12.20 -15.77 26.52
C VAL A 937 13.58 -15.14 26.54
N THR A 938 14.11 -14.88 27.73
CA THR A 938 15.47 -14.34 27.90
C THR A 938 16.32 -15.13 28.90
N HIS A 939 17.61 -15.28 28.56
CA HIS A 939 18.67 -15.61 29.50
C HIS A 939 19.64 -14.46 29.59
N GLN A 940 19.61 -13.72 30.69
CA GLN A 940 20.37 -12.49 30.79
C GLN A 940 21.23 -12.36 32.05
N ARG A 941 22.34 -11.65 31.89
CA ARG A 941 23.19 -11.18 32.97
C ARG A 941 23.83 -9.87 32.54
N SER A 942 23.57 -8.80 33.30
CA SER A 942 24.33 -7.56 33.15
C SER A 942 25.69 -7.67 33.85
N ALA A 943 26.58 -6.76 33.46
CA ALA A 943 27.96 -6.57 33.89
C ALA A 943 28.19 -6.38 35.42
N ASN A 944 27.89 -7.41 36.21
CA ASN A 944 28.09 -7.47 37.66
C ASN A 944 29.26 -8.42 38.01
N THR A 945 29.77 -8.37 39.26
CA THR A 945 30.87 -9.22 39.74
C THR A 945 30.45 -10.71 39.86
N GLY A 946 31.38 -11.64 39.62
CA GLY A 946 31.18 -13.10 39.75
C GLY A 946 31.01 -13.84 38.41
N ASP A 947 31.23 -15.16 38.38
CA ASP A 947 31.07 -16.01 37.19
C ASP A 947 29.58 -16.17 36.78
N CYS A 948 29.32 -16.36 35.48
CA CYS A 948 28.01 -16.63 34.93
C CYS A 948 28.13 -17.63 33.77
N ILE A 949 27.64 -18.84 34.01
CA ILE A 949 27.61 -19.94 33.03
C ILE A 949 26.15 -20.25 32.76
N GLN A 950 25.76 -20.17 31.50
CA GLN A 950 24.44 -20.53 31.00
C GLN A 950 24.63 -21.71 30.06
N ARG A 951 24.09 -22.88 30.41
CA ARG A 951 24.26 -24.08 29.58
C ARG A 951 23.08 -25.03 29.58
N ASN A 952 23.03 -25.88 28.56
CA ASN A 952 21.96 -26.88 28.38
C ASN A 952 20.58 -26.20 28.34
N VAL A 953 20.44 -25.25 27.41
CA VAL A 953 19.22 -24.45 27.22
C VAL A 953 18.51 -24.92 25.96
N ARG A 954 17.19 -25.13 26.04
CA ARG A 954 16.33 -25.53 24.92
C ARG A 954 15.15 -24.59 24.81
N TYR A 955 15.01 -23.96 23.64
CA TYR A 955 13.80 -23.26 23.22
C TYR A 955 13.20 -24.07 22.08
N THR A 956 12.11 -24.78 22.35
CA THR A 956 11.59 -25.74 21.38
C THR A 956 10.09 -25.62 21.18
N ALA A 957 9.61 -25.61 19.93
CA ALA A 957 8.19 -25.65 19.63
C ALA A 957 7.37 -24.49 20.24
N ASN A 958 7.97 -23.32 20.49
CA ASN A 958 7.24 -22.18 21.03
C ASN A 958 6.63 -21.32 19.91
N LEU A 959 5.41 -20.85 20.15
CA LEU A 959 4.74 -19.85 19.33
C LEU A 959 4.92 -18.47 19.99
N MET A 960 5.66 -17.58 19.34
CA MET A 960 5.97 -16.24 19.84
C MET A 960 5.46 -15.19 18.84
N GLU A 961 4.44 -14.43 19.24
CA GLU A 961 3.73 -13.51 18.34
C GLU A 961 3.54 -12.14 18.97
N TYR A 962 3.71 -11.04 18.22
CA TYR A 962 3.47 -9.69 18.77
C TYR A 962 4.29 -9.40 20.04
N VAL A 963 5.54 -9.88 20.06
CA VAL A 963 6.51 -9.60 21.14
C VAL A 963 7.56 -8.62 20.64
N TYR A 964 8.19 -7.86 21.53
CA TYR A 964 9.26 -6.95 21.11
C TYR A 964 10.55 -7.72 20.75
N TRP A 965 10.98 -8.63 21.63
CA TRP A 965 11.99 -9.64 21.35
C TRP A 965 11.40 -11.06 21.46
N GLY A 966 11.73 -11.95 20.53
CA GLY A 966 11.33 -13.35 20.63
C GLY A 966 12.19 -14.12 21.63
N ILE A 967 13.41 -14.44 21.21
CA ILE A 967 14.43 -15.09 22.03
C ILE A 967 15.60 -14.16 22.23
N GLU A 968 16.02 -14.01 23.48
CA GLU A 968 17.18 -13.21 23.86
C GLU A 968 18.15 -14.04 24.70
N PHE A 969 19.45 -13.97 24.39
CA PHE A 969 20.48 -14.39 25.33
C PHE A 969 21.59 -13.35 25.39
N TYR A 970 21.82 -12.84 26.59
CA TYR A 970 22.65 -11.68 26.88
C TYR A 970 23.53 -11.95 28.11
N ASN A 971 24.81 -12.25 27.91
CA ASN A 971 25.74 -12.56 29.00
C ASN A 971 26.96 -11.62 28.99
N ALA A 972 26.77 -10.34 29.27
CA ALA A 972 27.83 -9.35 29.13
C ALA A 972 28.87 -9.41 30.27
N PRO A 973 30.18 -9.36 29.97
CA PRO A 973 31.21 -9.19 30.99
C PRO A 973 31.22 -7.78 31.57
N PRO A 974 31.75 -7.61 32.80
CA PRO A 974 31.97 -6.31 33.40
C PRO A 974 33.05 -5.49 32.67
N THR A 975 32.85 -4.18 32.55
CA THR A 975 33.86 -3.25 32.02
C THR A 975 35.03 -3.10 33.00
N ALA A 976 36.20 -2.69 32.50
CA ALA A 976 37.38 -2.43 33.35
C ALA A 976 37.10 -1.40 34.47
N ASP A 977 36.22 -0.43 34.18
CA ASP A 977 35.78 0.59 35.14
C ASP A 977 34.89 -0.03 36.25
N GLN A 978 34.01 -0.97 35.89
CA GLN A 978 33.18 -1.72 36.85
C GLN A 978 33.99 -2.67 37.75
N LEU A 979 35.20 -3.04 37.33
CA LEU A 979 36.15 -3.86 38.08
C LEU A 979 37.17 -3.03 38.90
N GLY A 980 37.07 -1.69 38.90
CA GLY A 980 38.02 -0.82 39.59
C GLY A 980 39.44 -0.90 39.01
N GLY A 981 39.56 -1.05 37.68
CA GLY A 981 40.85 -1.13 36.97
C GLY A 981 41.51 -2.51 36.97
N LYS A 982 40.84 -3.56 37.48
CA LYS A 982 41.34 -4.95 37.42
C LYS A 982 40.97 -5.58 36.07
N LYS A 983 41.95 -6.22 35.41
CA LYS A 983 41.71 -7.02 34.20
C LYS A 983 40.96 -8.30 34.56
N ASP A 984 40.01 -8.68 33.72
CA ASP A 984 38.96 -9.68 34.01
C ASP A 984 39.49 -11.04 34.51
N SER A 985 38.78 -11.64 35.47
CA SER A 985 39.03 -13.00 35.99
C SER A 985 37.77 -13.85 36.09
N TYR A 986 36.60 -13.32 35.69
CA TYR A 986 35.33 -14.01 35.80
C TYR A 986 34.91 -14.66 34.49
N LYS A 987 34.33 -15.86 34.55
CA LYS A 987 33.86 -16.61 33.38
C LYS A 987 32.48 -16.12 32.93
N ARG A 988 32.33 -15.87 31.63
CA ARG A 988 31.07 -15.54 30.93
C ARG A 988 30.90 -16.53 29.78
N ILE A 989 30.15 -17.60 30.04
CA ILE A 989 29.99 -18.71 29.10
C ILE A 989 28.50 -18.90 28.82
N THR A 990 28.15 -18.95 27.55
CA THR A 990 26.83 -19.36 27.09
C THR A 990 27.06 -20.51 26.11
N GLU A 991 26.76 -21.74 26.52
CA GLU A 991 27.09 -22.93 25.74
C GLU A 991 25.92 -23.90 25.63
N ASP A 992 25.87 -24.73 24.59
CA ASP A 992 24.81 -25.74 24.42
C ASP A 992 23.40 -25.13 24.50
N VAL A 993 23.13 -24.15 23.64
CA VAL A 993 21.82 -23.50 23.48
C VAL A 993 21.21 -23.95 22.16
N ILE A 994 20.04 -24.58 22.20
CA ILE A 994 19.33 -25.04 21.00
C ILE A 994 17.99 -24.32 20.89
N SER A 995 17.81 -23.60 19.79
CA SER A 995 16.52 -23.03 19.36
C SER A 995 15.98 -23.87 18.20
N SER A 996 14.87 -24.56 18.38
CA SER A 996 14.34 -25.44 17.33
C SER A 996 12.84 -25.47 17.21
N TYR A 997 12.33 -25.55 15.99
CA TYR A 997 10.88 -25.67 15.74
C TYR A 997 10.06 -24.50 16.33
N ASN A 998 10.65 -23.33 16.54
CA ASN A 998 9.91 -22.17 17.04
C ASN A 998 9.29 -21.40 15.87
N LEU A 999 8.11 -20.84 16.09
CA LEU A 999 7.49 -19.87 15.19
C LEU A 999 7.54 -18.50 15.86
N LEU A 1000 8.43 -17.64 15.36
CA LEU A 1000 8.62 -16.28 15.83
C LEU A 1000 8.08 -15.33 14.77
N ARG A 1001 6.98 -14.64 15.07
CA ARG A 1001 6.31 -13.82 14.06
C ARG A 1001 5.77 -12.51 14.57
N LEU A 1002 5.69 -11.54 13.67
CA LEU A 1002 5.13 -10.22 13.96
C LEU A 1002 5.86 -9.54 15.13
N GLY A 1003 7.16 -9.80 15.25
CA GLY A 1003 8.02 -9.18 16.25
C GLY A 1003 8.07 -7.67 16.05
N GLY A 1004 7.87 -6.89 17.11
CA GLY A 1004 7.82 -5.44 17.04
C GLY A 1004 6.49 -4.86 16.55
N TYR A 1005 5.43 -5.66 16.39
CA TYR A 1005 4.07 -5.19 16.08
C TYR A 1005 3.12 -5.21 17.30
N GLY A 1006 3.53 -5.84 18.41
CA GLY A 1006 2.74 -5.88 19.64
C GLY A 1006 2.82 -4.60 20.47
N TRP A 1007 1.99 -4.50 21.50
CA TRP A 1007 1.79 -3.30 22.32
C TRP A 1007 3.09 -2.72 22.92
N GLY A 1008 4.06 -3.57 23.28
CA GLY A 1008 5.38 -3.16 23.77
C GLY A 1008 6.20 -2.32 22.79
N SER A 1009 5.86 -2.39 21.50
CA SER A 1009 6.61 -1.81 20.39
C SER A 1009 6.25 -0.35 20.12
N ILE A 1010 5.13 0.16 20.65
CA ILE A 1010 4.68 1.55 20.40
C ILE A 1010 5.67 2.57 21.00
N THR A 1011 6.35 2.20 22.08
CA THR A 1011 7.32 3.06 22.77
C THR A 1011 8.77 2.75 22.42
N ARG A 1012 9.05 1.73 21.59
CA ARG A 1012 10.39 1.18 21.35
C ARG A 1012 10.65 0.93 19.85
N TYR A 1013 11.83 1.28 19.36
CA TYR A 1013 12.19 1.15 17.95
C TYR A 1013 13.17 -0.01 17.72
N ARG A 1014 12.84 -0.90 16.77
CA ARG A 1014 13.61 -2.08 16.32
C ARG A 1014 13.75 -3.23 17.35
N GLY A 1015 12.69 -4.03 17.49
CA GLY A 1015 12.74 -5.34 18.16
C GLY A 1015 13.50 -6.41 17.37
N CYS A 1016 13.63 -7.63 17.89
CA CYS A 1016 14.18 -8.76 17.12
C CYS A 1016 13.62 -10.13 17.46
N SER A 1017 13.43 -10.99 16.45
CA SER A 1017 12.94 -12.35 16.70
C SER A 1017 13.97 -13.19 17.46
N LEU A 1018 15.26 -13.13 17.10
CA LEU A 1018 16.33 -13.74 17.89
C LEU A 1018 17.54 -12.81 18.04
N TYR A 1019 17.92 -12.55 19.29
CA TYR A 1019 19.03 -11.68 19.66
C TYR A 1019 20.09 -12.40 20.49
N CYS A 1020 21.32 -12.43 19.97
CA CYS A 1020 22.52 -12.81 20.68
C CYS A 1020 23.32 -11.55 21.05
N GLY A 1021 23.37 -11.24 22.34
CA GLY A 1021 23.57 -9.86 22.76
C GLY A 1021 24.96 -9.41 23.19
N SER A 1022 25.96 -10.30 23.22
CA SER A 1022 27.27 -9.93 23.73
C SER A 1022 28.39 -10.46 22.84
N THR A 1023 29.19 -9.54 22.26
CA THR A 1023 30.44 -9.86 21.53
C THR A 1023 31.57 -10.32 22.46
N LEU A 1024 31.32 -10.39 23.76
CA LEU A 1024 32.32 -10.51 24.80
C LEU A 1024 32.10 -11.74 25.72
N SER A 1025 31.04 -12.52 25.49
CA SER A 1025 30.84 -13.85 26.08
C SER A 1025 31.42 -14.94 25.19
N ASP A 1026 31.89 -16.02 25.82
CA ASP A 1026 32.35 -17.21 25.12
C ASP A 1026 31.12 -18.07 24.75
N ASN A 1027 30.62 -17.89 23.52
CA ASN A 1027 29.44 -18.59 23.01
C ASN A 1027 29.86 -19.86 22.26
N LYS A 1028 29.37 -21.04 22.67
CA LYS A 1028 29.78 -22.35 22.12
C LYS A 1028 28.61 -23.28 21.89
N ASP A 1029 28.70 -24.11 20.84
CA ASP A 1029 27.76 -25.21 20.60
C ASP A 1029 26.28 -24.77 20.57
N CYS A 1030 26.03 -23.55 20.12
CA CYS A 1030 24.67 -23.01 19.97
C CYS A 1030 24.13 -23.33 18.57
N SER A 1031 22.83 -23.63 18.46
CA SER A 1031 22.20 -23.89 17.16
C SER A 1031 20.78 -23.34 17.07
N ALA A 1032 20.38 -22.97 15.85
CA ALA A 1032 19.03 -22.58 15.50
C ALA A 1032 18.60 -23.34 14.23
N ILE A 1033 17.68 -24.30 14.40
CA ILE A 1033 17.32 -25.27 13.37
C ILE A 1033 15.81 -25.36 13.23
N TYR A 1034 15.30 -25.34 12.00
CA TYR A 1034 13.86 -25.42 11.73
C TYR A 1034 13.04 -24.35 12.48
N ASN A 1035 13.56 -23.13 12.63
CA ASN A 1035 12.77 -22.01 13.13
C ASN A 1035 12.13 -21.26 11.95
N ILE A 1036 10.96 -20.69 12.20
CA ILE A 1036 10.29 -19.77 11.28
C ILE A 1036 10.40 -18.37 11.87
N TYR A 1037 11.03 -17.46 11.12
CA TYR A 1037 11.10 -16.04 11.40
C TYR A 1037 10.19 -15.31 10.40
N ASP A 1038 8.97 -14.95 10.84
CA ASP A 1038 7.93 -14.37 9.98
C ASP A 1038 7.65 -12.90 10.31
N ARG A 1039 8.11 -11.99 9.46
CA ARG A 1039 7.83 -10.55 9.44
C ARG A 1039 8.04 -9.84 10.79
N GLY A 1040 9.13 -9.08 10.89
CA GLY A 1040 9.39 -8.20 12.02
C GLY A 1040 9.36 -6.74 11.61
N TYR A 1041 8.85 -5.86 12.47
CA TYR A 1041 9.07 -4.41 12.32
C TYR A 1041 10.54 -4.05 12.58
N GLY A 1042 11.18 -4.81 13.47
CA GLY A 1042 12.62 -4.76 13.69
C GLY A 1042 13.37 -5.87 12.97
N ASN A 1043 14.53 -6.22 13.51
CA ASN A 1043 15.41 -7.23 12.95
C ASN A 1043 14.75 -8.63 13.05
N LEU A 1044 14.97 -9.55 12.13
CA LEU A 1044 14.60 -10.96 12.39
C LEU A 1044 15.64 -11.65 13.26
N LEU A 1045 16.92 -11.48 12.95
CA LEU A 1045 17.99 -12.16 13.67
C LEU A 1045 19.21 -11.24 13.83
N SER A 1046 19.83 -11.26 15.00
CA SER A 1046 20.98 -10.42 15.33
C SER A 1046 22.04 -11.21 16.05
N LEU A 1047 23.13 -11.50 15.33
CA LEU A 1047 24.27 -12.28 15.80
C LEU A 1047 25.54 -11.40 15.88
N PRO A 1048 26.32 -11.49 16.97
CA PRO A 1048 27.57 -10.76 17.14
C PRO A 1048 28.66 -11.28 16.18
N ALA A 1049 29.77 -10.56 16.02
CA ALA A 1049 30.82 -10.97 15.07
C ALA A 1049 31.50 -12.31 15.43
N ASN A 1050 31.57 -12.62 16.73
CA ASN A 1050 32.18 -13.83 17.28
C ASN A 1050 31.19 -14.99 17.48
N ALA A 1051 29.95 -14.86 17.03
CA ALA A 1051 28.94 -15.91 17.16
C ALA A 1051 29.33 -17.20 16.39
N THR A 1052 29.21 -18.35 17.05
CA THR A 1052 29.50 -19.69 16.53
C THR A 1052 28.24 -20.51 16.25
N GLU A 1053 27.07 -19.87 16.36
CA GLU A 1053 25.74 -20.45 16.20
C GLU A 1053 25.60 -21.13 14.83
N ILE A 1054 25.22 -22.41 14.83
CA ILE A 1054 24.87 -23.15 13.61
C ILE A 1054 23.43 -22.81 13.24
N GLN A 1055 23.23 -22.29 12.03
CA GLN A 1055 21.90 -22.03 11.47
C GLN A 1055 21.63 -23.06 10.37
N ASP A 1056 20.51 -23.77 10.44
CA ASP A 1056 20.18 -24.76 9.40
C ASP A 1056 18.66 -24.91 9.21
N LYS A 1057 18.23 -24.94 7.95
CA LYS A 1057 16.84 -25.21 7.53
C LYS A 1057 15.79 -24.29 8.14
N ASN A 1058 16.16 -23.02 8.37
CA ASN A 1058 15.20 -22.03 8.86
C ASN A 1058 14.40 -21.40 7.71
N ILE A 1059 13.22 -20.88 8.02
CA ILE A 1059 12.37 -20.13 7.09
C ILE A 1059 12.38 -18.65 7.50
N TYR A 1060 12.75 -17.76 6.59
CA TYR A 1060 12.84 -16.32 6.81
C TYR A 1060 11.87 -15.59 5.88
N ILE A 1061 10.99 -14.76 6.44
CA ILE A 1061 10.00 -14.00 5.69
C ILE A 1061 10.07 -12.54 6.12
N GLN A 1062 10.35 -11.61 5.20
CA GLN A 1062 10.48 -10.19 5.55
C GLN A 1062 10.03 -9.26 4.41
N HIS A 1063 9.55 -8.08 4.77
CA HIS A 1063 9.20 -7.04 3.80
C HIS A 1063 10.45 -6.38 3.21
N LEU A 1064 10.40 -6.07 1.91
CA LEU A 1064 11.43 -5.32 1.22
C LEU A 1064 11.72 -4.00 1.96
N GLY A 1065 13.00 -3.72 2.20
CA GLY A 1065 13.47 -2.55 2.94
C GLY A 1065 13.47 -2.68 4.47
N GLN A 1066 12.79 -3.67 5.05
CA GLN A 1066 12.87 -3.94 6.50
C GLN A 1066 14.18 -4.63 6.86
N PRO A 1067 14.71 -4.47 8.08
CA PRO A 1067 16.00 -5.07 8.44
C PRO A 1067 15.90 -6.59 8.65
N TRP A 1068 16.87 -7.34 8.12
CA TRP A 1068 17.12 -8.72 8.60
C TRP A 1068 17.74 -8.70 9.99
N GLY A 1069 18.61 -7.72 10.23
CA GLY A 1069 19.33 -7.52 11.49
C GLY A 1069 20.84 -7.53 11.32
N ARG A 1070 21.55 -7.82 12.41
CA ARG A 1070 23.02 -7.86 12.40
C ARG A 1070 23.52 -9.26 12.05
N LEU A 1071 24.18 -9.42 10.90
CA LEU A 1071 24.83 -10.65 10.47
C LEU A 1071 26.33 -10.54 10.78
N ARG A 1072 26.80 -11.28 11.80
CA ARG A 1072 28.19 -11.26 12.28
C ARG A 1072 28.75 -9.83 12.46
N GLY A 1073 27.95 -8.98 13.12
CA GLY A 1073 28.33 -7.60 13.45
C GLY A 1073 28.01 -6.54 12.38
N THR A 1074 27.61 -6.93 11.17
CA THR A 1074 27.24 -5.98 10.09
C THR A 1074 25.71 -5.95 9.93
N SER A 1075 25.11 -4.77 9.72
CA SER A 1075 23.64 -4.65 9.57
C SER A 1075 23.22 -4.82 8.11
N PHE A 1076 22.11 -5.52 7.87
CA PHE A 1076 21.59 -5.78 6.53
C PHE A 1076 20.08 -5.58 6.47
N THR A 1077 19.63 -5.11 5.31
CA THR A 1077 18.23 -4.91 4.97
C THR A 1077 17.74 -6.02 4.05
N CYS A 1078 16.46 -6.33 4.16
CA CYS A 1078 15.76 -7.23 3.26
C CYS A 1078 15.70 -6.60 1.89
N ASP A 1079 16.47 -7.19 0.98
CA ASP A 1079 16.41 -6.92 -0.43
C ASP A 1079 16.27 -8.24 -1.19
N TYR A 1080 16.42 -8.16 -2.49
CA TYR A 1080 16.30 -9.29 -3.36
C TYR A 1080 17.49 -10.27 -3.22
N THR A 1081 18.70 -9.80 -2.92
CA THR A 1081 19.89 -10.65 -2.68
C THR A 1081 19.88 -11.43 -1.35
N SER A 1082 18.88 -11.21 -0.51
CA SER A 1082 18.78 -11.72 0.87
C SER A 1082 19.13 -13.20 1.06
N ALA A 1083 18.72 -14.09 0.15
CA ALA A 1083 19.02 -15.52 0.26
C ALA A 1083 20.54 -15.80 0.22
N SER A 1084 21.27 -15.11 -0.66
CA SER A 1084 22.73 -15.23 -0.73
C SER A 1084 23.42 -14.62 0.48
N VAL A 1085 22.89 -13.50 0.98
CA VAL A 1085 23.44 -12.79 2.14
C VAL A 1085 23.27 -13.62 3.42
N ILE A 1086 22.11 -14.27 3.59
CA ILE A 1086 21.83 -15.18 4.72
C ILE A 1086 22.79 -16.37 4.70
N ASN A 1087 22.95 -17.03 3.54
CA ASN A 1087 23.92 -18.13 3.40
C ASN A 1087 25.35 -17.67 3.76
N ASP A 1088 25.86 -16.62 3.11
CA ASP A 1088 27.24 -16.14 3.32
C ASP A 1088 27.52 -15.65 4.75
N LYS A 1089 26.56 -14.94 5.36
CA LYS A 1089 26.79 -14.26 6.65
C LYS A 1089 26.30 -15.04 7.87
N TRP A 1090 25.14 -15.68 7.79
CA TRP A 1090 24.62 -16.51 8.89
C TRP A 1090 25.03 -17.97 8.80
N GLY A 1091 25.45 -18.45 7.63
CA GLY A 1091 25.85 -19.84 7.42
C GLY A 1091 24.69 -20.81 7.25
N ASP A 1092 23.47 -20.30 7.00
CA ASP A 1092 22.29 -21.12 6.72
C ASP A 1092 22.19 -21.38 5.21
N GLU A 1093 22.97 -22.35 4.73
CA GLU A 1093 23.00 -22.72 3.31
C GLU A 1093 21.68 -23.34 2.82
N ASN A 1094 20.87 -23.85 3.75
CA ASN A 1094 19.62 -24.55 3.51
C ASN A 1094 18.39 -23.69 3.81
N ALA A 1095 18.54 -22.36 3.94
CA ALA A 1095 17.45 -21.45 4.28
C ALA A 1095 16.37 -21.34 3.18
N VAL A 1096 15.12 -21.22 3.62
CA VAL A 1096 14.01 -20.75 2.76
C VAL A 1096 13.80 -19.26 3.01
N VAL A 1097 13.94 -18.43 1.98
CA VAL A 1097 13.87 -16.96 2.13
C VAL A 1097 12.77 -16.38 1.24
N ILE A 1098 11.81 -15.68 1.86
CA ILE A 1098 10.69 -15.02 1.21
C ILE A 1098 10.77 -13.50 1.42
N VAL A 1099 10.73 -12.75 0.32
CA VAL A 1099 10.73 -11.27 0.33
C VAL A 1099 9.33 -10.78 -0.07
N ILE A 1100 8.72 -9.93 0.76
CA ILE A 1100 7.38 -9.36 0.53
C ILE A 1100 7.51 -7.94 -0.02
N ASP A 1101 6.88 -7.66 -1.15
CA ASP A 1101 6.89 -6.32 -1.76
C ASP A 1101 5.75 -5.44 -1.19
N PRO A 1102 6.07 -4.34 -0.48
CA PRO A 1102 5.07 -3.48 0.17
C PRO A 1102 4.16 -2.72 -0.80
N GLU A 1103 4.51 -2.60 -2.09
CA GLU A 1103 3.60 -2.02 -3.09
C GLU A 1103 2.42 -2.95 -3.44
N ARG A 1104 2.50 -4.22 -3.05
CA ARG A 1104 1.48 -5.24 -3.30
C ARG A 1104 0.75 -5.67 -2.03
N GLU A 1105 1.37 -5.47 -0.87
CA GLU A 1105 0.77 -5.68 0.45
C GLU A 1105 1.24 -4.58 1.41
N PRO A 1106 0.40 -3.55 1.70
CA PRO A 1106 0.80 -2.47 2.57
C PRO A 1106 1.08 -2.98 3.98
N ILE A 1107 2.09 -2.39 4.64
CA ILE A 1107 2.39 -2.66 6.05
C ILE A 1107 1.23 -2.11 6.88
N VAL A 1108 0.33 -2.98 7.32
CA VAL A 1108 -0.75 -2.60 8.24
C VAL A 1108 -0.14 -2.48 9.63
N ARG A 1109 -0.08 -1.25 10.17
CA ARG A 1109 0.17 -1.03 11.58
C ARG A 1109 -1.17 -1.09 12.31
N ASN A 1110 -1.35 -2.04 13.23
CA ASN A 1110 -2.42 -1.94 14.23
C ASN A 1110 -1.99 -0.93 15.32
N ILE A 1111 -1.89 0.34 14.94
CA ILE A 1111 -1.88 1.44 15.91
C ILE A 1111 -3.30 2.02 15.87
N PRO A 1112 -4.11 1.89 16.94
CA PRO A 1112 -5.43 2.51 16.97
C PRO A 1112 -5.33 4.01 16.67
N GLU A 1113 -6.19 4.51 15.77
CA GLU A 1113 -6.25 5.94 15.45
C GLU A 1113 -6.38 6.77 16.74
N GLY A 1114 -5.46 7.72 16.95
CA GLY A 1114 -5.41 8.58 18.13
C GLY A 1114 -4.40 8.18 19.22
N LEU A 1115 -3.74 7.03 19.11
CA LEU A 1115 -2.66 6.60 20.03
C LEU A 1115 -1.24 6.84 19.49
N ALA A 1116 -1.09 7.28 18.23
CA ALA A 1116 0.21 7.61 17.65
C ALA A 1116 0.72 8.95 18.23
N PRO A 1117 1.87 9.00 18.90
CA PRO A 1117 2.47 10.27 19.28
C PRO A 1117 2.79 11.10 18.02
N ALA A 1118 2.47 12.39 18.05
CA ALA A 1118 2.64 13.34 16.95
C ALA A 1118 4.08 13.44 16.38
N ASN A 1119 5.07 12.81 17.02
CA ASN A 1119 6.50 12.93 16.71
C ASN A 1119 7.16 11.66 16.15
N LEU A 1120 6.40 10.71 15.57
CA LEU A 1120 7.00 9.53 14.92
C LEU A 1120 7.56 9.79 13.50
N ASN A 1121 7.50 11.03 13.00
CA ASN A 1121 8.03 11.47 11.71
C ASN A 1121 9.31 12.34 11.82
N ALA A 1122 10.15 12.11 12.84
CA ALA A 1122 11.47 12.76 12.95
C ALA A 1122 12.60 11.74 12.85
#